data_AF-A0A1L0CTH3-F1
#
_entry.id   AF-A0A1L0CTH3-F1
#
_cell.length_a   1.000
_cell.length_b   1.000
_cell.length_c   1.000
_cell.angle_alpha   90.00
_cell.angle_beta   90.00
_cell.angle_gamma   90.00
#
_symmetry.space_group_name_H-M   'P 1'
#
loop_
_entity.id
_entity.type
_entity.pdbx_description
1 polymer ?
#
loop_
_entity_poly.entity_id
_entity_poly.type
_entity_poly.pdbx_seq_one_letter_code
_entity_poly.pdbx_strand_id
1 'polypeptide(L)'
;MGLLALGTPLNWEDSIPYIEKVKTNGITQLLNILENADEIKDKPYLWGDELEYMLIDAKTNKISVDNDDILTIMNTEFEKECKDNDLVYHPEYGRYMIEATPFIPYNTTSDIKTYLDPEINMLKRKKFLDEKILKKRGLCLLEMPNYPRLGCKNFLYDYQYDGNDFISGKKKNIFSQSLFLPDEITNRHPRFPTLTANIRKRRNRKVNLQIPMYKDKFTPKFDESVYDREWFDMDVKFVKDDPEAIEKHFSLQSENPLKTYKLEQQHIYIDAMGFGMGACCLQTTYQAPDMDSARYLYDSLANFTSVLLALSAGSPFWKGYISDWDTRWEVVSSSVDSRLAYEENNSTHDNSKGYNVKCDDKGTLKNVPLQRVAKSRYSKIDLFLGSSRTPKDLSEVNDVEVVVNDKVFERVKKAMNGDENLAKHFAHLFIRDPIVIFKENVDDVEGEMDHFENINSTNWQSLRFKVPHKVSSGSEHEPGFRVEFRPLEIQLTDFENAAFAFLLNLIVQFILDPKNNINFYLPMSKVWKNFDIASERNSLLKNKFEWITELTTFDKSSQLSRDTTAMTADQIMHNSKSGIISVIVNTQLKTLKFIKEDETWEDLKSYENDAQTRLYYYIKLLSDRAKGIIPTDASWQREYVMSHPSYKEDSRVTEEINNDLLNLVKNIHCYKPTSTEDETWFYKLFGDDIGQYLANNEL
;
A
#
# COMPACT_ATOMS: atom_id res chain seq x y z
N MET A 1 9.94 6.54 -14.05
CA MET A 1 8.82 7.40 -14.50
C MET A 1 9.14 8.84 -14.11
N GLY A 2 8.77 9.87 -14.89
CA GLY A 2 9.04 11.28 -14.54
C GLY A 2 7.82 11.93 -13.86
N LEU A 3 7.72 13.26 -13.94
CA LEU A 3 6.46 13.97 -13.69
C LEU A 3 5.31 13.33 -14.50
N LEU A 4 4.12 13.27 -13.89
CA LEU A 4 2.93 12.72 -14.55
C LEU A 4 2.59 13.53 -15.82
N ALA A 5 2.18 12.83 -16.88
CA ALA A 5 1.74 13.47 -18.13
C ALA A 5 0.51 14.35 -17.89
N LEU A 6 0.55 15.57 -18.45
CA LEU A 6 -0.55 16.52 -18.40
C LEU A 6 -1.60 16.19 -19.46
N GLY A 7 -2.88 16.27 -19.08
CA GLY A 7 -4.04 16.13 -19.96
C GLY A 7 -5.28 16.74 -19.31
N THR A 8 -6.40 16.77 -20.03
CA THR A 8 -7.69 17.25 -19.51
C THR A 8 -8.49 16.08 -18.95
N PRO A 9 -8.49 15.84 -17.64
CA PRO A 9 -9.28 14.75 -17.07
C PRO A 9 -10.78 15.06 -17.14
N LEU A 10 -11.57 14.07 -17.52
CA LEU A 10 -13.02 14.16 -17.53
C LEU A 10 -13.58 14.02 -16.09
N ASN A 11 -14.59 14.82 -15.76
CA ASN A 11 -15.39 14.55 -14.57
C ASN A 11 -16.19 13.24 -14.76
N TRP A 12 -16.76 12.71 -13.68
CA TRP A 12 -17.45 11.43 -13.71
C TRP A 12 -18.57 11.38 -14.76
N GLU A 13 -19.42 12.40 -14.82
CA GLU A 13 -20.57 12.44 -15.72
C GLU A 13 -20.14 12.44 -17.19
N ASP A 14 -19.09 13.21 -17.52
CA ASP A 14 -18.51 13.27 -18.86
C ASP A 14 -17.69 12.02 -19.22
N SER A 15 -17.28 11.22 -18.22
CA SER A 15 -16.55 9.96 -18.42
C SER A 15 -17.45 8.80 -18.83
N ILE A 16 -18.73 8.81 -18.42
CA ILE A 16 -19.69 7.71 -18.63
C ILE A 16 -19.76 7.22 -20.10
N PRO A 17 -19.81 8.10 -21.12
CA PRO A 17 -19.86 7.69 -22.52
C PRO A 17 -18.64 6.89 -23.00
N TYR A 18 -17.51 7.00 -22.31
CA TYR A 18 -16.23 6.44 -22.73
C TYR A 18 -15.80 5.20 -21.93
N ILE A 19 -16.49 4.86 -20.83
CA ILE A 19 -16.09 3.76 -19.94
C ILE A 19 -15.87 2.44 -20.71
N GLU A 20 -16.86 1.99 -21.47
CA GLU A 20 -16.77 0.70 -22.18
C GLU A 20 -15.82 0.77 -23.38
N LYS A 21 -15.67 1.94 -24.00
CA LYS A 21 -14.66 2.18 -25.03
C LYS A 21 -13.24 2.03 -24.45
N VAL A 22 -12.93 2.72 -23.36
CA VAL A 22 -11.63 2.63 -22.66
C VAL A 22 -11.35 1.18 -22.24
N LYS A 23 -12.33 0.46 -21.70
CA LYS A 23 -12.16 -0.97 -21.39
C LYS A 23 -11.87 -1.81 -22.64
N THR A 24 -12.60 -1.59 -23.72
CA THR A 24 -12.43 -2.34 -24.98
C THR A 24 -11.06 -2.11 -25.59
N ASN A 25 -10.61 -0.85 -25.63
CA ASN A 25 -9.29 -0.47 -26.11
C ASN A 25 -8.18 -0.98 -25.18
N GLY A 26 -8.35 -0.87 -23.87
CA GLY A 26 -7.38 -1.37 -22.89
C GLY A 26 -7.16 -2.88 -22.99
N ILE A 27 -8.22 -3.65 -23.28
CA ILE A 27 -8.04 -5.08 -23.59
C ILE A 27 -7.31 -5.28 -24.90
N THR A 28 -7.58 -4.50 -25.95
CA THR A 28 -6.82 -4.59 -27.19
C THR A 28 -5.33 -4.30 -26.97
N GLN A 29 -4.99 -3.25 -26.20
CA GLN A 29 -3.61 -2.92 -25.83
C GLN A 29 -2.94 -4.05 -25.04
N LEU A 30 -3.64 -4.61 -24.05
CA LEU A 30 -3.15 -5.77 -23.29
C LEU A 30 -2.86 -6.96 -24.21
N LEU A 31 -3.76 -7.30 -25.13
CA LEU A 31 -3.60 -8.44 -26.02
C LEU A 31 -2.44 -8.28 -27.00
N ASN A 32 -2.16 -7.05 -27.46
CA ASN A 32 -0.99 -6.78 -28.29
C ASN A 32 0.34 -7.20 -27.62
N ILE A 33 0.39 -7.17 -26.28
CA ILE A 33 1.54 -7.65 -25.50
C ILE A 33 1.41 -9.14 -25.19
N LEU A 34 0.25 -9.58 -24.68
CA LEU A 34 0.09 -10.96 -24.22
C LEU A 34 0.16 -12.00 -25.34
N GLU A 35 -0.31 -11.69 -26.55
CA GLU A 35 -0.21 -12.59 -27.71
C GLU A 35 1.24 -12.85 -28.13
N ASN A 36 2.17 -11.95 -27.75
CA ASN A 36 3.60 -12.05 -28.00
C ASN A 36 4.40 -12.32 -26.71
N ALA A 37 3.76 -12.80 -25.65
CA ALA A 37 4.41 -12.99 -24.34
C ALA A 37 5.59 -13.97 -24.39
N ASP A 38 5.56 -14.98 -25.28
CA ASP A 38 6.64 -15.96 -25.46
C ASP A 38 7.93 -15.36 -26.04
N GLU A 39 7.86 -14.15 -26.61
CA GLU A 39 9.03 -13.38 -27.06
C GLU A 39 9.68 -12.61 -25.90
N ILE A 40 8.95 -12.36 -24.81
CA ILE A 40 9.44 -11.64 -23.62
C ILE A 40 10.00 -12.65 -22.62
N LYS A 41 11.24 -13.04 -22.86
CA LYS A 41 11.97 -14.04 -22.07
C LYS A 41 13.43 -13.66 -21.86
N ASP A 42 14.10 -14.44 -21.03
CA ASP A 42 15.52 -14.29 -20.68
C ASP A 42 15.84 -12.90 -20.10
N LYS A 43 14.84 -12.27 -19.44
CA LYS A 43 15.00 -10.97 -18.80
C LYS A 43 15.88 -11.11 -17.55
N PRO A 44 16.80 -10.16 -17.29
CA PRO A 44 17.64 -10.20 -16.10
C PRO A 44 16.81 -9.99 -14.83
N TYR A 45 17.28 -10.55 -13.72
CA TYR A 45 16.73 -10.23 -12.40
C TYR A 45 17.11 -8.79 -12.03
N LEU A 46 16.12 -7.90 -12.10
CA LEU A 46 16.24 -6.50 -11.71
C LEU A 46 15.13 -6.20 -10.71
N TRP A 47 15.40 -5.35 -9.74
CA TRP A 47 14.38 -4.96 -8.77
C TRP A 47 14.61 -3.55 -8.23
N GLY A 48 13.62 -2.99 -7.55
CA GLY A 48 13.75 -1.67 -6.94
C GLY A 48 12.74 -1.50 -5.82
N ASP A 49 13.03 -0.56 -4.93
CA ASP A 49 12.12 -0.11 -3.89
C ASP A 49 11.51 1.26 -4.23
N GLU A 50 10.34 1.53 -3.65
CA GLU A 50 9.64 2.81 -3.71
C GLU A 50 9.29 3.21 -2.26
N LEU A 51 9.77 4.39 -1.85
CA LEU A 51 9.51 4.95 -0.53
C LEU A 51 8.73 6.27 -0.65
N GLU A 52 7.72 6.41 0.19
CA GLU A 52 6.85 7.58 0.24
C GLU A 52 7.10 8.37 1.54
N TYR A 53 7.32 9.68 1.43
CA TYR A 53 7.65 10.57 2.53
C TYR A 53 6.61 11.67 2.70
N MET A 54 6.48 12.22 3.91
CA MET A 54 5.69 13.43 4.15
C MET A 54 6.58 14.65 4.34
N LEU A 55 6.25 15.75 3.69
CA LEU A 55 6.90 17.04 3.78
C LEU A 55 6.31 17.83 4.94
N ILE A 56 7.13 18.12 5.94
CA ILE A 56 6.73 18.85 7.15
C ILE A 56 7.64 20.06 7.39
N ASP A 57 7.11 21.04 8.11
CA ASP A 57 7.92 22.11 8.69
C ASP A 57 8.81 21.55 9.81
N ALA A 58 10.11 21.80 9.70
CA ALA A 58 11.10 21.19 10.58
C ALA A 58 10.98 21.66 12.03
N LYS A 59 10.36 22.84 12.26
CA LYS A 59 10.22 23.44 13.59
C LYS A 59 8.91 23.05 14.29
N THR A 60 7.80 23.05 13.56
CA THR A 60 6.45 22.87 14.12
C THR A 60 5.88 21.48 13.86
N ASN A 61 6.54 20.67 13.03
CA ASN A 61 6.09 19.32 12.64
C ASN A 61 4.70 19.30 11.99
N LYS A 62 4.31 20.41 11.36
CA LYS A 62 3.05 20.53 10.63
C LYS A 62 3.28 20.24 9.15
N ILE A 63 2.26 19.67 8.51
CA ILE A 63 2.31 19.32 7.09
C ILE A 63 2.44 20.59 6.24
N SER A 64 3.33 20.57 5.25
CA SER A 64 3.48 21.64 4.25
C SER A 64 2.77 21.28 2.95
N VAL A 65 1.89 22.16 2.48
CA VAL A 65 1.10 21.99 1.25
C VAL A 65 1.37 23.08 0.20
N ASP A 66 2.20 24.07 0.48
CA ASP A 66 2.55 25.12 -0.48
C ASP A 66 4.04 25.06 -0.92
N ASN A 67 4.73 23.95 -0.63
CA ASN A 67 6.10 23.66 -1.09
C ASN A 67 6.16 22.46 -2.06
N ASP A 68 5.07 22.16 -2.75
CA ASP A 68 4.98 21.05 -3.71
C ASP A 68 5.76 21.31 -5.02
N ASP A 69 6.17 22.56 -5.27
CA ASP A 69 7.04 22.93 -6.38
C ASP A 69 8.42 22.24 -6.33
N ILE A 70 8.84 21.74 -5.16
CA ILE A 70 10.05 20.94 -4.97
C ILE A 70 10.10 19.80 -6.00
N LEU A 71 9.00 19.06 -6.19
CA LEU A 71 8.95 17.96 -7.16
C LEU A 71 9.25 18.42 -8.58
N THR A 72 8.79 19.62 -8.95
CA THR A 72 9.06 20.21 -10.27
C THR A 72 10.53 20.60 -10.37
N ILE A 73 11.09 21.25 -9.35
CA ILE A 73 12.50 21.67 -9.30
C ILE A 73 13.42 20.45 -9.42
N MET A 74 13.14 19.36 -8.70
CA MET A 74 13.95 18.14 -8.76
C MET A 74 13.91 17.47 -10.14
N ASN A 75 12.76 17.51 -10.81
CA ASN A 75 12.57 16.89 -12.13
C ASN A 75 12.86 17.82 -13.31
N THR A 76 13.34 19.05 -13.06
CA THR A 76 13.70 19.99 -14.12
C THR A 76 15.08 20.60 -13.86
N GLU A 77 15.22 21.48 -12.87
CA GLU A 77 16.47 22.16 -12.54
C GLU A 77 17.56 21.19 -12.10
N PHE A 78 17.22 20.20 -11.26
CA PHE A 78 18.16 19.19 -10.76
C PHE A 78 18.03 17.83 -11.46
N GLU A 79 17.31 17.73 -12.57
CA GLU A 79 17.01 16.43 -13.21
C GLU A 79 18.28 15.64 -13.52
N LYS A 80 19.27 16.31 -14.11
CA LYS A 80 20.55 15.68 -14.45
C LYS A 80 21.30 15.22 -13.19
N GLU A 81 21.37 16.06 -12.16
CA GLU A 81 22.06 15.72 -10.92
C GLU A 81 21.37 14.57 -10.18
N CYS A 82 20.03 14.51 -10.21
CA CYS A 82 19.28 13.38 -9.66
C CYS A 82 19.68 12.08 -10.37
N LYS A 83 19.65 12.07 -11.72
CA LYS A 83 20.05 10.91 -12.52
C LYS A 83 21.51 10.50 -12.30
N ASP A 84 22.42 11.47 -12.25
CA ASP A 84 23.85 11.23 -11.99
C ASP A 84 24.10 10.66 -10.58
N ASN A 85 23.17 10.87 -9.64
CA ASN A 85 23.21 10.32 -8.28
C ASN A 85 22.28 9.10 -8.06
N ASP A 86 21.70 8.56 -9.14
CA ASP A 86 20.79 7.40 -9.10
C ASP A 86 19.47 7.66 -8.34
N LEU A 87 18.87 8.84 -8.55
CA LEU A 87 17.68 9.30 -7.82
C LEU A 87 16.54 9.70 -8.76
N VAL A 88 15.30 9.37 -8.38
CA VAL A 88 14.08 9.90 -9.00
C VAL A 88 13.07 10.26 -7.92
N TYR A 89 12.32 11.34 -8.16
CA TYR A 89 11.27 11.81 -7.26
C TYR A 89 9.95 11.92 -8.02
N HIS A 90 8.87 11.39 -7.45
CA HIS A 90 7.56 11.35 -8.07
C HIS A 90 6.50 12.05 -7.22
N PRO A 91 5.47 12.64 -7.85
CA PRO A 91 4.30 13.13 -7.13
C PRO A 91 3.44 11.96 -6.64
N GLU A 92 2.99 12.05 -5.40
CA GLU A 92 1.96 11.17 -4.83
C GLU A 92 0.64 11.92 -4.59
N TYR A 93 -0.40 11.22 -4.13
CA TYR A 93 -1.73 11.79 -3.89
C TYR A 93 -1.69 13.01 -2.96
N GLY A 94 -0.98 12.91 -1.85
CA GLY A 94 -0.80 14.01 -0.91
C GLY A 94 0.06 15.10 -1.56
N ARG A 95 -0.39 16.36 -1.50
CA ARG A 95 0.42 17.51 -1.93
C ARG A 95 1.71 17.63 -1.12
N TYR A 96 1.64 17.18 0.12
CA TYR A 96 2.75 17.07 1.04
C TYR A 96 3.56 15.79 0.88
N MET A 97 3.26 14.93 -0.09
CA MET A 97 3.98 13.67 -0.28
C MET A 97 5.04 13.77 -1.35
N ILE A 98 6.15 13.10 -1.12
CA ILE A 98 7.21 12.86 -2.10
C ILE A 98 7.42 11.36 -2.14
N GLU A 99 7.32 10.74 -3.31
CA GLU A 99 7.81 9.39 -3.52
C GLU A 99 9.22 9.45 -4.10
N ALA A 100 10.11 8.55 -3.70
CA ALA A 100 11.46 8.45 -4.26
C ALA A 100 11.93 7.02 -4.48
N THR A 101 12.60 6.80 -5.60
CA THR A 101 13.06 5.50 -6.11
C THR A 101 14.52 5.62 -6.58
N PRO A 102 15.25 4.50 -6.75
CA PRO A 102 16.51 4.54 -7.49
C PRO A 102 16.22 4.80 -8.98
N PHE A 103 17.09 5.53 -9.67
CA PHE A 103 16.93 5.76 -11.12
C PHE A 103 17.22 4.50 -11.93
N ILE A 104 18.19 3.71 -11.48
CA ILE A 104 18.61 2.44 -12.04
C ILE A 104 18.11 1.34 -11.11
N PRO A 105 17.35 0.35 -11.61
CA PRO A 105 16.96 -0.77 -10.77
C PRO A 105 18.19 -1.54 -10.28
N TYR A 106 18.13 -2.02 -9.04
CA TYR A 106 19.15 -2.85 -8.45
C TYR A 106 19.31 -4.16 -9.21
N ASN A 107 20.56 -4.61 -9.25
CA ASN A 107 20.96 -5.91 -9.74
C ASN A 107 21.83 -6.58 -8.68
N THR A 108 21.18 -7.17 -7.68
CA THR A 108 21.88 -7.86 -6.60
C THR A 108 22.43 -9.19 -7.11
N THR A 109 23.73 -9.41 -6.95
CA THR A 109 24.44 -10.60 -7.46
C THR A 109 24.92 -11.49 -6.29
N SER A 110 25.94 -12.33 -6.49
CA SER A 110 26.65 -13.00 -5.38
C SER A 110 27.68 -12.08 -4.71
N ASP A 111 27.79 -10.81 -5.09
CA ASP A 111 28.55 -9.82 -4.33
C ASP A 111 27.68 -9.26 -3.20
N ILE A 112 28.11 -9.52 -1.96
CA ILE A 112 27.39 -9.13 -0.75
C ILE A 112 27.17 -7.62 -0.63
N LYS A 113 28.08 -6.80 -1.18
CA LYS A 113 27.97 -5.34 -1.09
C LYS A 113 26.74 -4.81 -1.81
N THR A 114 26.31 -5.48 -2.87
CA THR A 114 25.11 -5.08 -3.64
C THR A 114 23.82 -5.15 -2.81
N TYR A 115 23.79 -5.91 -1.71
CA TYR A 115 22.64 -5.96 -0.80
C TYR A 115 22.56 -4.77 0.16
N LEU A 116 23.58 -3.89 0.17
CA LEU A 116 23.55 -2.63 0.90
C LEU A 116 23.12 -1.46 0.01
N ASP A 117 23.13 -1.62 -1.32
CA ASP A 117 22.76 -0.57 -2.26
C ASP A 117 21.38 0.06 -1.98
N PRO A 118 20.34 -0.68 -1.56
CA PRO A 118 19.07 -0.08 -1.16
C PRO A 118 19.23 0.94 -0.03
N GLU A 119 19.86 0.58 1.09
CA GLU A 119 20.05 1.51 2.23
C GLU A 119 20.88 2.73 1.82
N ILE A 120 21.97 2.51 1.07
CA ILE A 120 22.82 3.58 0.57
C ILE A 120 22.01 4.56 -0.30
N ASN A 121 21.17 4.02 -1.19
CA ASN A 121 20.36 4.85 -2.08
C ASN A 121 19.25 5.59 -1.32
N MET A 122 18.56 4.94 -0.36
CA MET A 122 17.57 5.58 0.52
C MET A 122 18.18 6.79 1.28
N LEU A 123 19.37 6.61 1.87
CA LEU A 123 20.12 7.69 2.53
C LEU A 123 20.45 8.83 1.57
N LYS A 124 20.89 8.51 0.34
CA LYS A 124 21.19 9.50 -0.71
C LYS A 124 19.94 10.29 -1.11
N ARG A 125 18.78 9.66 -1.27
CA ARG A 125 17.51 10.33 -1.67
C ARG A 125 17.19 11.49 -0.73
N LYS A 126 17.30 11.27 0.58
CA LYS A 126 16.99 12.31 1.57
C LYS A 126 18.08 13.33 1.70
N LYS A 127 19.35 12.89 1.81
CA LYS A 127 20.49 13.80 1.92
C LYS A 127 20.53 14.78 0.76
N PHE A 128 20.26 14.30 -0.46
CA PHE A 128 20.24 15.13 -1.65
C PHE A 128 19.13 16.18 -1.59
N LEU A 129 17.88 15.82 -1.26
CA LEU A 129 16.78 16.77 -1.08
C LEU A 129 17.09 17.80 0.03
N ASP A 130 17.60 17.34 1.16
CA ASP A 130 17.96 18.16 2.30
C ASP A 130 18.97 19.26 1.95
N GLU A 131 20.07 18.87 1.30
CA GLU A 131 21.17 19.77 0.93
C GLU A 131 20.76 20.75 -0.18
N LYS A 132 19.97 20.28 -1.14
CA LYS A 132 19.56 21.10 -2.29
C LYS A 132 18.52 22.12 -1.90
N ILE A 133 17.47 21.73 -1.18
CA ILE A 133 16.27 22.55 -1.04
C ILE A 133 15.64 22.56 0.37
N LEU A 134 15.50 21.41 1.06
CA LEU A 134 14.63 21.35 2.25
C LEU A 134 15.17 22.19 3.41
N LYS A 135 16.46 22.07 3.74
CA LYS A 135 17.08 22.84 4.84
C LYS A 135 16.99 24.34 4.62
N LYS A 136 17.12 24.79 3.36
CA LYS A 136 17.01 26.22 3.00
C LYS A 136 15.59 26.76 3.19
N ARG A 137 14.58 25.90 3.06
CA ARG A 137 13.16 26.24 3.25
C ARG A 137 12.65 25.98 4.67
N GLY A 138 13.49 25.45 5.56
CA GLY A 138 13.07 25.08 6.92
C GLY A 138 12.16 23.84 6.95
N LEU A 139 12.25 22.98 5.94
CA LEU A 139 11.45 21.76 5.80
C LEU A 139 12.30 20.53 6.09
N CYS A 140 11.65 19.41 6.38
CA CYS A 140 12.27 18.09 6.38
C CYS A 140 11.28 17.03 5.91
N LEU A 141 11.80 15.85 5.60
CA LEU A 141 10.99 14.66 5.34
C LEU A 141 10.66 13.94 6.64
N LEU A 142 9.45 13.41 6.70
CA LEU A 142 8.98 12.52 7.75
C LEU A 142 8.75 11.14 7.16
N GLU A 143 9.47 10.16 7.70
CA GLU A 143 9.33 8.73 7.40
C GLU A 143 8.34 8.10 8.37
N MET A 144 7.06 8.19 8.06
CA MET A 144 6.00 7.57 8.85
C MET A 144 4.88 7.12 7.92
N PRO A 145 4.22 5.98 8.20
CA PRO A 145 3.09 5.51 7.41
C PRO A 145 1.96 6.54 7.32
N ASN A 146 1.71 7.30 8.37
CA ASN A 146 0.66 8.30 8.34
C ASN A 146 0.94 9.46 9.32
N TYR A 147 0.42 10.64 9.01
CA TYR A 147 0.47 11.78 9.94
C TYR A 147 -0.58 11.61 11.04
N PRO A 148 -0.21 11.49 12.34
CA PRO A 148 -1.13 11.07 13.40
C PRO A 148 -2.36 11.98 13.56
N ARG A 149 -2.21 13.28 13.29
CA ARG A 149 -3.26 14.31 13.43
C ARG A 149 -3.82 14.82 12.10
N LEU A 150 -3.76 14.03 11.03
CA LEU A 150 -4.25 14.45 9.72
C LEU A 150 -5.74 14.84 9.82
N GLY A 151 -6.10 16.03 9.33
CA GLY A 151 -7.47 16.54 9.40
C GLY A 151 -7.92 17.11 10.76
N CYS A 152 -7.06 17.12 11.77
CA CYS A 152 -7.31 17.85 13.02
C CYS A 152 -7.04 19.36 12.86
N LYS A 153 -7.52 20.19 13.79
CA LYS A 153 -7.16 21.63 13.82
C LYS A 153 -5.63 21.82 13.84
N ASN A 154 -5.16 22.87 13.16
CA ASN A 154 -3.75 23.30 13.14
C ASN A 154 -2.74 22.27 12.60
N PHE A 155 -3.16 21.29 11.77
CA PHE A 155 -2.26 20.28 11.24
C PHE A 155 -1.40 20.73 10.04
N LEU A 156 -1.76 21.88 9.43
CA LEU A 156 -1.05 22.47 8.29
C LEU A 156 -0.17 23.63 8.73
N TYR A 157 1.01 23.73 8.11
CA TYR A 157 2.04 24.74 8.41
C TYR A 157 1.79 26.05 7.65
N ASP A 158 1.73 25.97 6.33
CA ASP A 158 1.73 27.07 5.37
C ASP A 158 0.34 27.41 4.85
N TYR A 159 -0.68 26.70 5.33
CA TYR A 159 -2.07 26.93 5.01
C TYR A 159 -2.89 27.11 6.30
N GLN A 160 -3.62 28.21 6.41
CA GLN A 160 -4.47 28.46 7.58
C GLN A 160 -5.68 27.51 7.56
N TYR A 161 -5.66 26.54 8.48
CA TYR A 161 -6.74 25.60 8.72
C TYR A 161 -7.10 25.58 10.21
N ASP A 162 -8.21 26.21 10.58
CA ASP A 162 -8.74 26.24 11.96
C ASP A 162 -9.71 25.07 12.28
N GLY A 163 -9.91 24.19 11.29
CA GLY A 163 -10.74 22.99 11.34
C GLY A 163 -12.23 23.17 11.52
N ASN A 164 -12.75 24.40 11.51
CA ASN A 164 -14.19 24.68 11.48
C ASN A 164 -14.60 25.67 10.36
N ASP A 165 -13.64 26.32 9.69
CA ASP A 165 -13.89 27.28 8.63
C ASP A 165 -13.09 26.90 7.38
N PHE A 166 -13.74 26.32 6.37
CA PHE A 166 -13.22 26.47 5.01
C PHE A 166 -13.44 27.93 4.59
N ILE A 167 -12.48 28.76 5.01
CA ILE A 167 -12.22 30.18 4.73
C ILE A 167 -13.44 30.89 4.09
N SER A 168 -14.31 31.42 4.95
CA SER A 168 -15.35 32.40 4.60
C SER A 168 -16.38 31.96 3.54
N GLY A 169 -16.71 30.68 3.38
CA GLY A 169 -17.68 30.23 2.36
C GLY A 169 -17.29 30.53 0.90
N LYS A 170 -16.10 31.11 0.65
CA LYS A 170 -15.58 31.49 -0.66
C LYS A 170 -14.73 30.39 -1.30
N LYS A 171 -14.21 29.43 -0.51
CA LYS A 171 -13.44 28.28 -0.98
C LYS A 171 -13.90 27.01 -0.28
N LYS A 172 -14.88 26.33 -0.86
CA LYS A 172 -15.31 24.99 -0.41
C LYS A 172 -14.36 23.92 -0.97
N ASN A 173 -14.13 22.84 -0.23
CA ASN A 173 -13.40 21.67 -0.68
C ASN A 173 -14.26 20.79 -1.63
N ILE A 174 -14.41 21.24 -2.88
CA ILE A 174 -15.33 20.66 -3.86
C ILE A 174 -14.97 19.24 -4.34
N PHE A 175 -13.70 18.83 -4.23
CA PHE A 175 -13.24 17.53 -4.71
C PHE A 175 -13.53 16.44 -3.68
N SER A 176 -13.08 16.60 -2.44
CA SER A 176 -13.32 15.64 -1.37
C SER A 176 -14.70 15.79 -0.73
N GLN A 177 -15.17 17.03 -0.55
CA GLN A 177 -16.32 17.38 0.29
C GLN A 177 -16.17 16.84 1.73
N SER A 178 -14.94 16.63 2.19
CA SER A 178 -14.62 16.14 3.53
C SER A 178 -15.08 17.12 4.62
N LEU A 179 -15.40 16.62 5.81
CA LEU A 179 -15.54 17.45 7.02
C LEU A 179 -14.18 17.91 7.57
N PHE A 180 -13.10 17.19 7.26
CA PHE A 180 -11.81 17.30 7.96
C PHE A 180 -10.65 17.69 7.06
N LEU A 181 -10.75 17.42 5.75
CA LEU A 181 -9.65 17.63 4.81
C LEU A 181 -9.96 18.78 3.83
N PRO A 182 -9.16 19.85 3.83
CA PRO A 182 -9.16 20.83 2.74
C PRO A 182 -8.62 20.18 1.47
N ASP A 183 -9.09 20.62 0.30
CA ASP A 183 -8.61 20.08 -0.98
C ASP A 183 -7.13 20.42 -1.24
N GLU A 184 -6.57 21.36 -0.48
CA GLU A 184 -5.16 21.72 -0.49
C GLU A 184 -4.24 20.58 -0.04
N ILE A 185 -4.75 19.55 0.66
CA ILE A 185 -3.99 18.33 0.93
C ILE A 185 -3.79 17.47 -0.33
N THR A 186 -4.59 17.67 -1.37
CA THR A 186 -4.49 16.90 -2.62
C THR A 186 -3.50 17.57 -3.57
N ASN A 187 -2.60 16.77 -4.14
CA ASN A 187 -1.61 17.21 -5.11
C ASN A 187 -2.27 17.96 -6.29
N ARG A 188 -1.60 19.01 -6.79
CA ARG A 188 -2.14 19.91 -7.82
C ARG A 188 -2.28 19.23 -9.19
N HIS A 189 -1.58 18.13 -9.43
CA HIS A 189 -1.68 17.42 -10.69
C HIS A 189 -3.14 16.95 -10.93
N PRO A 190 -3.80 17.29 -12.06
CA PRO A 190 -5.24 17.12 -12.26
C PRO A 190 -5.78 15.69 -12.04
N ARG A 191 -4.92 14.66 -12.17
CA ARG A 191 -5.24 13.26 -11.89
C ARG A 191 -5.83 13.07 -10.48
N PHE A 192 -5.21 13.62 -9.45
CA PHE A 192 -5.54 13.35 -8.04
C PHE A 192 -6.86 13.98 -7.56
N PRO A 193 -7.16 15.27 -7.81
CA PRO A 193 -8.46 15.84 -7.47
C PRO A 193 -9.59 15.23 -8.31
N THR A 194 -9.32 14.88 -9.58
CA THR A 194 -10.29 14.14 -10.41
C THR A 194 -10.58 12.76 -9.82
N LEU A 195 -9.56 12.00 -9.44
CA LEU A 195 -9.71 10.69 -8.82
C LEU A 195 -10.57 10.79 -7.55
N THR A 196 -10.29 11.77 -6.68
CA THR A 196 -11.08 12.05 -5.47
C THR A 196 -12.55 12.32 -5.80
N ALA A 197 -12.81 13.23 -6.74
CA ALA A 197 -14.17 13.62 -7.11
C ALA A 197 -14.94 12.48 -7.79
N ASN A 198 -14.31 11.76 -8.72
CA ASN A 198 -14.94 10.73 -9.51
C ASN A 198 -15.23 9.47 -8.69
N ILE A 199 -14.38 9.10 -7.72
CA ILE A 199 -14.71 8.02 -6.76
C ILE A 199 -15.97 8.38 -5.97
N ARG A 200 -16.01 9.56 -5.36
CA ARG A 200 -17.15 10.04 -4.57
C ARG A 200 -18.43 10.09 -5.40
N LYS A 201 -18.36 10.62 -6.62
CA LYS A 201 -19.50 10.70 -7.55
C LYS A 201 -19.96 9.32 -8.03
N ARG A 202 -19.05 8.43 -8.42
CA ARG A 202 -19.38 7.04 -8.78
C ARG A 202 -20.05 6.32 -7.61
N ARG A 203 -19.51 6.48 -6.41
CA ARG A 203 -20.02 5.89 -5.17
C ARG A 203 -21.41 6.45 -4.79
N ASN A 204 -21.76 7.64 -5.29
CA ASN A 204 -22.97 8.40 -4.96
C ASN A 204 -23.09 8.75 -3.46
N ARG A 205 -21.95 8.80 -2.77
CA ARG A 205 -21.76 9.21 -1.38
C ARG A 205 -20.27 9.36 -1.11
N LYS A 206 -19.90 10.00 0.00
CA LYS A 206 -18.51 10.00 0.45
C LYS A 206 -18.04 8.58 0.77
N VAL A 207 -16.73 8.36 0.69
CA VAL A 207 -16.12 7.21 1.36
C VAL A 207 -16.44 7.30 2.85
N ASN A 208 -16.64 6.16 3.49
CA ASN A 208 -17.15 6.08 4.85
C ASN A 208 -16.45 4.93 5.55
N LEU A 209 -15.51 5.25 6.45
CA LEU A 209 -14.87 4.26 7.31
C LEU A 209 -14.97 4.73 8.76
N GLN A 210 -15.29 3.78 9.63
CA GLN A 210 -15.30 3.95 11.08
C GLN A 210 -14.25 3.01 11.65
N ILE A 211 -13.12 3.56 12.07
CA ILE A 211 -11.95 2.82 12.56
C ILE A 211 -12.13 2.57 14.05
N PRO A 212 -12.00 1.33 14.56
CA PRO A 212 -12.11 1.08 16.00
C PRO A 212 -11.11 1.97 16.79
N MET A 213 -11.60 2.70 17.79
CA MET A 213 -10.73 3.44 18.72
C MET A 213 -10.10 2.48 19.72
N TYR A 214 -8.88 2.78 20.13
CA TYR A 214 -8.34 2.23 21.37
C TYR A 214 -9.27 2.60 22.53
N LYS A 215 -9.58 1.62 23.39
CA LYS A 215 -10.54 1.78 24.50
C LYS A 215 -9.78 1.91 25.80
N ASP A 216 -9.42 3.14 26.11
CA ASP A 216 -8.87 3.56 27.38
C ASP A 216 -9.98 3.98 28.36
N LYS A 217 -9.60 4.35 29.58
CA LYS A 217 -10.50 4.64 30.69
C LYS A 217 -11.48 5.78 30.41
N PHE A 218 -11.03 6.80 29.70
CA PHE A 218 -11.81 8.01 29.40
C PHE A 218 -12.01 8.22 27.90
N THR A 219 -11.84 7.18 27.07
CA THR A 219 -12.14 7.26 25.64
C THR A 219 -13.57 7.72 25.42
N PRO A 220 -13.80 8.76 24.61
CA PRO A 220 -15.14 9.28 24.39
C PRO A 220 -16.02 8.21 23.73
N LYS A 221 -17.32 8.25 24.06
CA LYS A 221 -18.29 7.29 23.53
C LYS A 221 -18.41 7.37 21.99
N PHE A 222 -18.19 8.55 21.43
CA PHE A 222 -18.25 8.82 19.99
C PHE A 222 -17.07 9.69 19.58
N ASP A 223 -16.76 9.70 18.29
CA ASP A 223 -15.88 10.71 17.72
C ASP A 223 -16.49 12.12 17.85
N GLU A 224 -15.95 12.89 18.79
CA GLU A 224 -16.44 14.24 19.10
C GLU A 224 -16.02 15.29 18.06
N SER A 225 -15.14 14.94 17.13
CA SER A 225 -14.75 15.85 16.04
C SER A 225 -15.79 15.91 14.91
N VAL A 226 -16.77 15.00 14.89
CA VAL A 226 -17.82 14.96 13.86
C VAL A 226 -18.87 16.04 14.10
N TYR A 227 -19.17 16.82 13.07
CA TYR A 227 -20.18 17.88 13.08
C TYR A 227 -21.06 17.81 11.83
N ASP A 228 -22.31 18.30 11.95
CA ASP A 228 -23.23 18.40 10.81
C ASP A 228 -22.88 19.63 9.94
N ARG A 229 -23.06 19.50 8.63
CA ARG A 229 -22.80 20.55 7.64
C ARG A 229 -23.81 20.48 6.50
N GLU A 230 -24.13 21.63 5.89
CA GLU A 230 -25.08 21.72 4.76
C GLU A 230 -24.49 22.53 3.59
N TRP A 231 -23.31 22.15 3.12
CA TRP A 231 -22.61 22.84 2.03
C TRP A 231 -22.80 22.20 0.67
N PHE A 232 -23.04 20.89 0.65
CA PHE A 232 -23.15 20.09 -0.56
C PHE A 232 -24.33 19.14 -0.49
N ASP A 233 -24.83 18.74 -1.66
CA ASP A 233 -25.89 17.74 -1.76
C ASP A 233 -25.48 16.34 -1.24
N MET A 234 -24.20 16.06 -1.02
CA MET A 234 -23.75 14.81 -0.41
C MET A 234 -23.40 14.94 1.08
N ASP A 235 -23.65 16.09 1.69
CA ASP A 235 -23.58 16.18 3.15
C ASP A 235 -24.69 15.34 3.79
N VAL A 236 -24.34 14.72 4.92
CA VAL A 236 -25.18 13.78 5.66
C VAL A 236 -25.41 14.30 7.07
N LYS A 237 -26.54 13.91 7.66
CA LYS A 237 -26.81 14.09 9.07
C LYS A 237 -26.29 12.90 9.87
N PHE A 238 -25.57 13.16 10.96
CA PHE A 238 -25.08 12.09 11.83
C PHE A 238 -26.09 11.73 12.92
N VAL A 239 -26.40 10.44 13.03
CA VAL A 239 -27.26 9.87 14.07
C VAL A 239 -26.38 9.09 15.05
N LYS A 240 -26.56 9.35 16.34
CA LYS A 240 -25.89 8.64 17.44
C LYS A 240 -26.84 7.60 18.03
N ASP A 241 -26.91 7.47 19.36
CA ASP A 241 -27.83 6.54 20.04
C ASP A 241 -29.23 7.14 20.24
N ASP A 242 -29.86 7.63 19.18
CA ASP A 242 -31.26 8.07 19.21
C ASP A 242 -32.13 6.97 18.57
N PRO A 243 -32.87 6.16 19.35
CA PRO A 243 -33.68 5.07 18.81
C PRO A 243 -34.75 5.53 17.82
N GLU A 244 -35.36 6.70 18.04
CA GLU A 244 -36.39 7.23 17.15
C GLU A 244 -35.77 7.67 15.83
N ALA A 245 -34.62 8.36 15.87
CA ALA A 245 -33.88 8.73 14.67
C ALA A 245 -33.33 7.51 13.93
N ILE A 246 -32.89 6.47 14.65
CA ILE A 246 -32.42 5.22 14.05
C ILE A 246 -33.56 4.53 13.30
N GLU A 247 -34.72 4.35 13.94
CA GLU A 247 -35.90 3.74 13.32
C GLU A 247 -36.38 4.54 12.11
N LYS A 248 -36.42 5.87 12.24
CA LYS A 248 -36.83 6.77 11.17
C LYS A 248 -35.92 6.72 9.95
N HIS A 249 -34.60 6.65 10.16
CA HIS A 249 -33.62 6.85 9.09
C HIS A 249 -33.03 5.56 8.50
N PHE A 250 -33.04 4.45 9.25
CA PHE A 250 -32.42 3.19 8.83
C PHE A 250 -33.40 2.01 8.71
N SER A 251 -34.71 2.27 8.77
CA SER A 251 -35.73 1.27 8.40
C SER A 251 -35.86 1.15 6.86
N LEU A 252 -36.47 0.06 6.41
CA LEU A 252 -36.80 -0.18 4.99
C LEU A 252 -37.71 0.90 4.38
N GLN A 253 -38.33 1.75 5.21
CA GLN A 253 -39.24 2.82 4.81
C GLN A 253 -38.57 4.21 4.81
N SER A 254 -37.25 4.29 5.01
CA SER A 254 -36.51 5.57 5.02
C SER A 254 -36.68 6.33 3.70
N GLU A 255 -37.14 7.58 3.78
CA GLU A 255 -37.37 8.45 2.61
C GLU A 255 -36.06 8.89 1.93
N ASN A 256 -34.91 8.84 2.63
CA ASN A 256 -33.62 9.24 2.07
C ASN A 256 -32.42 8.59 2.80
N PRO A 257 -32.17 7.28 2.62
CA PRO A 257 -31.14 6.56 3.38
C PRO A 257 -29.71 7.03 3.05
N LEU A 258 -29.49 7.70 1.93
CA LEU A 258 -28.17 8.23 1.52
C LEU A 258 -27.78 9.54 2.23
N LYS A 259 -28.69 10.16 2.98
CA LYS A 259 -28.48 11.45 3.66
C LYS A 259 -28.20 11.34 5.16
N THR A 260 -28.09 10.13 5.69
CA THR A 260 -27.92 9.92 7.13
C THR A 260 -26.90 8.82 7.42
N TYR A 261 -25.96 9.08 8.31
CA TYR A 261 -25.00 8.08 8.77
C TYR A 261 -25.12 7.84 10.27
N LYS A 262 -25.05 6.58 10.67
CA LYS A 262 -24.95 6.20 12.08
C LYS A 262 -23.48 6.28 12.49
N LEU A 263 -23.18 7.14 13.46
CA LEU A 263 -21.86 7.16 14.08
C LEU A 263 -21.75 5.97 15.04
N GLU A 264 -20.73 5.14 14.85
CA GLU A 264 -20.47 3.98 15.68
C GLU A 264 -19.80 4.41 16.99
N GLN A 265 -20.19 3.76 18.09
CA GLN A 265 -19.58 4.05 19.38
C GLN A 265 -18.11 3.64 19.37
N GLN A 266 -17.23 4.49 19.89
CA GLN A 266 -15.79 4.26 19.98
C GLN A 266 -15.15 3.89 18.63
N HIS A 267 -15.57 4.56 17.55
CA HIS A 267 -14.90 4.50 16.26
C HIS A 267 -14.53 5.90 15.76
N ILE A 268 -13.36 6.03 15.14
CA ILE A 268 -12.85 7.24 14.48
C ILE A 268 -13.50 7.32 13.11
N TYR A 269 -14.21 8.40 12.83
CA TYR A 269 -14.86 8.61 11.54
C TYR A 269 -13.94 9.30 10.56
N ILE A 270 -13.69 8.70 9.40
CA ILE A 270 -12.96 9.32 8.29
C ILE A 270 -13.80 9.26 6.99
N ASP A 271 -13.68 10.30 6.15
CA ASP A 271 -14.65 10.53 5.07
C ASP A 271 -14.05 10.96 3.73
N ALA A 272 -12.73 10.81 3.57
CA ALA A 272 -12.03 11.31 2.38
C ALA A 272 -10.84 10.45 1.98
N MET A 273 -10.57 10.47 0.67
CA MET A 273 -9.47 9.72 0.04
C MET A 273 -8.11 10.03 0.66
N GLY A 274 -7.87 11.28 1.06
CA GLY A 274 -6.60 11.70 1.66
C GLY A 274 -6.29 11.10 3.02
N PHE A 275 -7.25 10.53 3.75
CA PHE A 275 -6.90 9.74 4.93
C PHE A 275 -6.18 8.45 4.57
N GLY A 276 -6.49 7.84 3.42
CA GLY A 276 -5.83 6.61 2.98
C GLY A 276 -4.68 6.88 2.02
N MET A 277 -4.97 7.44 0.85
CA MET A 277 -3.93 7.74 -0.15
C MET A 277 -2.97 8.86 0.28
N GLY A 278 -3.25 9.55 1.40
CA GLY A 278 -2.30 10.45 2.05
C GLY A 278 -1.38 9.76 3.07
N ALA A 279 -1.42 8.43 3.14
CA ALA A 279 -0.53 7.56 3.91
C ALA A 279 0.61 7.05 3.01
N CYS A 280 1.75 6.76 3.62
CA CYS A 280 2.98 6.33 2.99
C CYS A 280 3.20 4.81 3.12
N CYS A 281 4.01 4.25 2.22
CA CYS A 281 4.43 2.87 2.27
C CYS A 281 5.82 2.60 1.71
N LEU A 282 6.26 1.35 1.92
CA LEU A 282 7.38 0.74 1.22
C LEU A 282 6.81 -0.25 0.20
N GLN A 283 7.17 -0.09 -1.07
CA GLN A 283 6.85 -1.04 -2.12
C GLN A 283 8.14 -1.59 -2.72
N THR A 284 8.12 -2.84 -3.18
CA THR A 284 9.24 -3.43 -3.92
C THR A 284 8.76 -4.10 -5.19
N THR A 285 9.44 -3.86 -6.31
CA THR A 285 9.09 -4.42 -7.63
C THR A 285 10.22 -5.28 -8.17
N TYR A 286 9.88 -6.49 -8.61
CA TYR A 286 10.84 -7.50 -9.10
C TYR A 286 10.54 -7.89 -10.54
N GLN A 287 11.56 -7.94 -11.38
CA GLN A 287 11.50 -8.46 -12.74
C GLN A 287 11.78 -9.96 -12.74
N ALA A 288 10.85 -10.72 -13.30
CA ALA A 288 11.05 -12.15 -13.54
C ALA A 288 11.62 -12.39 -14.95
N PRO A 289 12.25 -13.56 -15.19
CA PRO A 289 12.81 -13.88 -16.51
C PRO A 289 11.80 -13.90 -17.65
N ASP A 290 10.56 -14.30 -17.36
CA ASP A 290 9.47 -14.47 -18.31
C ASP A 290 8.10 -14.41 -17.60
N MET A 291 7.02 -14.48 -18.37
CA MET A 291 5.65 -14.45 -17.86
C MET A 291 5.35 -15.61 -16.90
N ASP A 292 5.84 -16.82 -17.19
CA ASP A 292 5.57 -18.01 -16.38
C ASP A 292 6.16 -17.88 -14.97
N SER A 293 7.42 -17.44 -14.92
CA SER A 293 8.14 -17.15 -13.69
C SER A 293 7.51 -15.99 -12.92
N ALA A 294 7.05 -14.94 -13.61
CA ALA A 294 6.33 -13.84 -12.98
C ALA A 294 5.01 -14.29 -12.33
N ARG A 295 4.26 -15.18 -12.99
CA ARG A 295 3.01 -15.73 -12.43
C ARG A 295 3.29 -16.59 -11.20
N TYR A 296 4.27 -17.48 -11.28
CA TYR A 296 4.69 -18.31 -10.15
C TYR A 296 5.19 -17.46 -8.97
N LEU A 297 5.93 -16.38 -9.24
CA LEU A 297 6.37 -15.44 -8.21
C LEU A 297 5.19 -14.72 -7.54
N TYR A 298 4.27 -14.18 -8.34
CA TYR A 298 3.05 -13.52 -7.84
C TYR A 298 2.25 -14.47 -6.94
N ASP A 299 2.04 -15.70 -7.38
CA ASP A 299 1.28 -16.68 -6.60
C ASP A 299 2.01 -17.07 -5.31
N SER A 300 3.33 -17.25 -5.36
CA SER A 300 4.12 -17.62 -4.20
C SER A 300 4.14 -16.52 -3.13
N LEU A 301 4.22 -15.25 -3.54
CA LEU A 301 4.27 -14.12 -2.62
C LEU A 301 2.95 -13.87 -1.88
N ALA A 302 1.81 -14.39 -2.37
CA ALA A 302 0.50 -14.19 -1.75
C ALA A 302 0.49 -14.55 -0.26
N ASN A 303 1.11 -15.68 0.08
CA ASN A 303 1.16 -16.20 1.44
C ASN A 303 1.92 -15.27 2.39
N PHE A 304 2.94 -14.55 1.89
CA PHE A 304 3.79 -13.67 2.68
C PHE A 304 3.13 -12.31 3.00
N THR A 305 2.15 -11.90 2.22
CA THR A 305 1.58 -10.54 2.29
C THR A 305 1.06 -10.16 3.68
N SER A 306 0.32 -11.07 4.32
CA SER A 306 -0.33 -10.83 5.61
C SER A 306 0.63 -10.75 6.80
N VAL A 307 1.55 -11.71 6.91
CA VAL A 307 2.52 -11.75 8.03
C VAL A 307 3.51 -10.59 7.92
N LEU A 308 3.93 -10.20 6.71
CA LEU A 308 4.83 -9.07 6.52
C LEU A 308 4.12 -7.71 6.70
N LEU A 309 2.82 -7.62 6.42
CA LEU A 309 2.00 -6.47 6.82
C LEU A 309 1.97 -6.33 8.35
N ALA A 310 1.73 -7.42 9.08
CA ALA A 310 1.71 -7.40 10.55
C ALA A 310 3.10 -7.11 11.15
N LEU A 311 4.18 -7.60 10.52
CA LEU A 311 5.56 -7.40 10.96
C LEU A 311 6.04 -5.95 10.75
N SER A 312 5.57 -5.30 9.70
CA SER A 312 5.89 -3.90 9.37
C SER A 312 4.96 -2.88 10.03
N ALA A 313 3.97 -3.31 10.82
CA ALA A 313 2.91 -2.46 11.37
C ALA A 313 3.42 -1.13 11.98
N GLY A 314 2.91 0.00 11.46
CA GLY A 314 3.41 1.34 11.80
C GLY A 314 2.36 2.46 11.85
N SER A 315 1.07 2.16 11.71
CA SER A 315 -0.03 3.14 11.67
C SER A 315 -1.01 3.08 12.87
N PRO A 316 -0.56 3.38 14.11
CA PRO A 316 -1.38 3.23 15.33
C PRO A 316 -2.34 4.39 15.62
N PHE A 317 -2.31 5.45 14.82
CA PHE A 317 -3.05 6.70 15.06
C PHE A 317 -3.81 7.15 13.82
N TRP A 318 -5.02 7.66 13.99
CA TRP A 318 -5.80 8.24 12.89
C TRP A 318 -6.58 9.45 13.39
N LYS A 319 -6.48 10.58 12.67
CA LYS A 319 -7.24 11.81 12.95
C LYS A 319 -7.17 12.26 14.42
N GLY A 320 -5.99 12.15 15.02
CA GLY A 320 -5.73 12.56 16.40
C GLY A 320 -6.26 11.60 17.47
N TYR A 321 -6.59 10.37 17.08
CA TYR A 321 -6.98 9.30 18.00
C TYR A 321 -6.05 8.09 17.89
N ILE A 322 -5.91 7.39 18.99
CA ILE A 322 -5.29 6.06 19.05
C ILE A 322 -6.29 5.04 18.49
N SER A 323 -5.92 4.30 17.45
CA SER A 323 -6.75 3.23 16.85
C SER A 323 -6.49 1.86 17.46
N ASP A 324 -7.46 0.97 17.32
CA ASP A 324 -7.32 -0.47 17.60
C ASP A 324 -6.83 -1.28 16.39
N TRP A 325 -6.24 -0.57 15.43
CA TRP A 325 -5.48 -1.10 14.30
C TRP A 325 -4.06 -0.55 14.32
N ASP A 326 -3.13 -1.35 13.78
CA ASP A 326 -1.70 -1.01 13.71
C ASP A 326 -1.20 -0.80 12.27
N THR A 327 -2.05 -0.96 11.24
CA THR A 327 -1.66 -0.86 9.83
C THR A 327 -2.59 0.07 9.05
N ARG A 328 -2.11 0.60 7.91
CA ARG A 328 -2.91 1.51 7.06
C ARG A 328 -3.92 0.81 6.16
N TRP A 329 -3.82 -0.50 5.99
CA TRP A 329 -4.42 -1.19 4.85
C TRP A 329 -5.93 -0.98 4.72
N GLU A 330 -6.68 -1.14 5.80
CA GLU A 330 -8.13 -0.96 5.81
C GLU A 330 -8.56 0.49 5.56
N VAL A 331 -7.75 1.44 6.02
CA VAL A 331 -7.94 2.87 5.78
C VAL A 331 -7.75 3.19 4.31
N VAL A 332 -6.66 2.73 3.70
CA VAL A 332 -6.39 2.95 2.26
C VAL A 332 -7.44 2.25 1.40
N SER A 333 -7.74 0.99 1.70
CA SER A 333 -8.80 0.18 1.06
C SER A 333 -10.12 0.92 0.95
N SER A 334 -10.57 1.50 2.07
CA SER A 334 -11.84 2.20 2.16
C SER A 334 -11.80 3.60 1.55
N SER A 335 -10.65 4.27 1.57
CA SER A 335 -10.48 5.64 1.09
C SER A 335 -10.68 5.81 -0.42
N VAL A 336 -10.59 4.71 -1.18
CA VAL A 336 -10.81 4.67 -2.63
C VAL A 336 -11.89 3.67 -3.05
N ASP A 337 -12.73 3.25 -2.10
CA ASP A 337 -13.83 2.35 -2.41
C ASP A 337 -14.92 3.07 -3.20
N SER A 338 -14.92 2.86 -4.51
CA SER A 338 -15.90 3.46 -5.40
C SER A 338 -17.22 2.69 -5.50
N ARG A 339 -17.39 1.56 -4.76
CA ARG A 339 -18.57 0.69 -4.87
C ARG A 339 -19.87 1.42 -4.51
N LEU A 340 -20.89 1.24 -5.32
CA LEU A 340 -22.27 1.58 -5.00
C LEU A 340 -22.79 0.70 -3.85
N ALA A 341 -23.82 1.16 -3.14
CA ALA A 341 -24.41 0.40 -2.03
C ALA A 341 -24.86 -1.03 -2.44
N TYR A 342 -25.41 -1.18 -3.64
CA TYR A 342 -25.76 -2.48 -4.21
C TYR A 342 -24.52 -3.36 -4.46
N GLU A 343 -23.43 -2.79 -4.97
CA GLU A 343 -22.17 -3.52 -5.22
C GLU A 343 -21.58 -4.04 -3.89
N GLU A 344 -21.71 -3.28 -2.79
CA GLU A 344 -21.24 -3.69 -1.45
C GLU A 344 -22.10 -4.74 -0.75
N ASN A 345 -23.30 -5.06 -1.28
CA ASN A 345 -24.32 -5.82 -0.56
C ASN A 345 -24.68 -5.19 0.80
N ASN A 346 -24.70 -3.86 0.88
CA ASN A 346 -25.05 -3.17 2.11
C ASN A 346 -26.58 -2.99 2.19
N SER A 347 -27.23 -3.72 3.09
CA SER A 347 -28.69 -3.68 3.32
C SER A 347 -29.22 -2.34 3.84
N THR A 348 -28.33 -1.40 4.15
CA THR A 348 -28.66 -0.15 4.86
C THR A 348 -28.88 1.06 3.94
N HIS A 349 -28.53 0.99 2.65
CA HIS A 349 -28.62 2.15 1.75
C HIS A 349 -29.19 1.73 0.39
N ASP A 350 -30.36 2.27 0.05
CA ASP A 350 -31.12 2.14 -1.20
C ASP A 350 -30.60 1.15 -2.27
N ASN A 351 -31.18 -0.06 -2.31
CA ASN A 351 -31.00 -1.05 -3.39
C ASN A 351 -31.97 -0.85 -4.57
N SER A 352 -32.79 0.21 -4.59
CA SER A 352 -33.93 0.34 -5.53
C SER A 352 -33.54 0.57 -6.99
N LYS A 353 -32.26 0.87 -7.27
CA LYS A 353 -31.73 0.95 -8.63
C LYS A 353 -30.57 -0.01 -8.82
N GLY A 354 -30.88 -1.29 -9.02
CA GLY A 354 -29.93 -2.33 -9.45
C GLY A 354 -29.34 -2.14 -10.86
N TYR A 355 -29.41 -0.93 -11.40
CA TYR A 355 -28.92 -0.55 -12.72
C TYR A 355 -28.04 0.68 -12.58
N ASN A 356 -26.79 0.57 -13.03
CA ASN A 356 -25.99 1.75 -13.32
C ASN A 356 -26.28 2.17 -14.77
N VAL A 357 -26.27 3.46 -15.04
CA VAL A 357 -26.32 3.97 -16.41
C VAL A 357 -24.94 3.69 -17.03
N LYS A 358 -24.84 2.66 -17.87
CA LYS A 358 -23.60 2.36 -18.62
C LYS A 358 -23.81 2.69 -20.08
N CYS A 359 -22.82 3.28 -20.75
CA CYS A 359 -22.83 3.36 -22.20
C CYS A 359 -22.30 2.08 -22.84
N ASP A 360 -22.81 1.68 -24.00
CA ASP A 360 -22.09 0.73 -24.85
C ASP A 360 -20.83 1.38 -25.46
N ASP A 361 -20.05 0.58 -26.20
CA ASP A 361 -18.83 1.00 -26.90
C ASP A 361 -19.05 2.11 -27.94
N LYS A 362 -20.31 2.41 -28.28
CA LYS A 362 -20.73 3.50 -29.17
C LYS A 362 -21.28 4.72 -28.41
N GLY A 363 -21.21 4.73 -27.09
CA GLY A 363 -21.69 5.83 -26.25
C GLY A 363 -23.20 5.82 -25.98
N THR A 364 -23.92 4.75 -26.30
CA THR A 364 -25.38 4.66 -26.09
C THR A 364 -25.70 4.17 -24.68
N LEU A 365 -26.44 4.94 -23.90
CA LEU A 365 -26.85 4.57 -22.53
C LEU A 365 -27.71 3.29 -22.54
N LYS A 366 -27.35 2.33 -21.71
CA LYS A 366 -28.04 1.06 -21.47
C LYS A 366 -28.15 0.78 -19.97
N ASN A 367 -29.27 0.19 -19.59
CA ASN A 367 -29.44 -0.36 -18.25
C ASN A 367 -28.72 -1.71 -18.19
N VAL A 368 -27.65 -1.80 -17.41
CA VAL A 368 -26.90 -3.04 -17.19
C VAL A 368 -27.10 -3.47 -15.74
N PRO A 369 -27.42 -4.75 -15.46
CA PRO A 369 -27.52 -5.24 -14.10
C PRO A 369 -26.21 -5.01 -13.35
N LEU A 370 -26.29 -4.45 -12.15
CA LEU A 370 -25.15 -4.36 -11.25
C LEU A 370 -24.75 -5.75 -10.73
N GLN A 371 -23.46 -5.95 -10.52
CA GLN A 371 -22.91 -7.14 -9.87
C GLN A 371 -22.53 -6.79 -8.43
N ARG A 372 -22.70 -7.75 -7.52
CA ARG A 372 -22.17 -7.61 -6.14
C ARG A 372 -20.68 -7.85 -6.18
N VAL A 373 -19.90 -7.01 -5.53
CA VAL A 373 -18.44 -7.09 -5.53
C VAL A 373 -17.94 -7.09 -4.09
N ALA A 374 -17.36 -8.21 -3.68
CA ALA A 374 -16.99 -8.46 -2.29
C ALA A 374 -16.02 -7.43 -1.70
N LYS A 375 -15.08 -6.94 -2.50
CA LYS A 375 -13.98 -6.07 -2.04
C LYS A 375 -13.93 -4.72 -2.75
N SER A 376 -13.32 -3.73 -2.08
CA SER A 376 -12.86 -2.49 -2.71
C SER A 376 -11.86 -2.81 -3.82
N ARG A 377 -11.69 -1.87 -4.75
CA ARG A 377 -10.66 -1.96 -5.79
C ARG A 377 -9.24 -1.79 -5.27
N TYR A 378 -9.10 -1.21 -4.08
CA TYR A 378 -7.90 -1.36 -3.28
C TYR A 378 -8.16 -2.47 -2.27
N SER A 379 -7.51 -3.62 -2.38
CA SER A 379 -7.71 -4.74 -1.44
C SER A 379 -6.69 -5.86 -1.64
N LYS A 380 -6.62 -6.85 -0.75
CA LYS A 380 -5.79 -8.06 -0.97
C LYS A 380 -6.09 -8.74 -2.33
N ILE A 381 -5.13 -9.48 -2.89
CA ILE A 381 -5.34 -10.19 -4.17
C ILE A 381 -6.57 -11.11 -4.17
N ASP A 382 -7.15 -11.34 -5.34
CA ASP A 382 -8.39 -12.12 -5.50
C ASP A 382 -8.16 -13.53 -6.03
N LEU A 383 -7.16 -13.71 -6.88
CA LEU A 383 -6.92 -14.94 -7.63
C LEU A 383 -5.44 -15.22 -7.74
N PHE A 384 -5.09 -16.48 -7.59
CA PHE A 384 -3.86 -17.04 -8.13
C PHE A 384 -3.94 -17.14 -9.66
N LEU A 385 -2.82 -16.90 -10.33
CA LEU A 385 -2.68 -16.88 -11.78
C LEU A 385 -2.39 -18.27 -12.35
N GLY A 386 -1.76 -19.15 -11.57
CA GLY A 386 -1.18 -20.42 -12.01
C GLY A 386 0.09 -20.22 -12.84
N SER A 387 0.84 -21.30 -13.03
CA SER A 387 2.00 -21.35 -13.93
C SER A 387 2.12 -22.74 -14.57
N SER A 388 3.16 -22.93 -15.37
CA SER A 388 3.57 -24.22 -15.93
C SER A 388 3.80 -25.31 -14.88
N ARG A 389 3.99 -24.91 -13.60
CA ARG A 389 4.19 -25.82 -12.45
C ARG A 389 2.88 -26.32 -11.84
N THR A 390 1.74 -25.73 -12.21
CA THR A 390 0.42 -26.02 -11.61
C THR A 390 -0.51 -26.71 -12.60
N PRO A 391 -1.52 -27.46 -12.12
CA PRO A 391 -2.62 -27.90 -12.98
C PRO A 391 -3.39 -26.71 -13.56
N LYS A 392 -4.12 -26.94 -14.66
CA LYS A 392 -4.98 -25.90 -15.26
C LYS A 392 -6.14 -25.51 -14.35
N ASP A 393 -6.68 -26.45 -13.59
CA ASP A 393 -7.75 -26.20 -12.63
C ASP A 393 -7.16 -25.77 -11.29
N LEU A 394 -7.40 -24.51 -10.91
CA LEU A 394 -6.99 -23.94 -9.62
C LEU A 394 -8.15 -23.82 -8.63
N SER A 395 -9.30 -24.45 -8.87
CA SER A 395 -10.48 -24.33 -7.99
C SER A 395 -10.22 -24.76 -6.53
N GLU A 396 -9.23 -25.62 -6.30
CA GLU A 396 -8.77 -26.02 -4.97
C GLU A 396 -8.24 -24.83 -4.14
N VAL A 397 -7.59 -23.86 -4.80
CA VAL A 397 -6.90 -22.74 -4.14
C VAL A 397 -7.52 -21.38 -4.45
N ASN A 398 -8.20 -21.23 -5.59
CA ASN A 398 -9.06 -20.10 -5.90
C ASN A 398 -10.49 -20.39 -5.40
N ASP A 399 -10.63 -20.52 -4.08
CA ASP A 399 -11.83 -20.99 -3.37
C ASP A 399 -12.76 -19.86 -2.90
N VAL A 400 -12.51 -18.63 -3.34
CA VAL A 400 -13.32 -17.44 -3.04
C VAL A 400 -14.14 -17.02 -4.26
N GLU A 401 -15.31 -16.41 -4.01
CA GLU A 401 -16.14 -15.90 -5.09
C GLU A 401 -15.53 -14.63 -5.67
N VAL A 402 -15.21 -14.66 -6.97
CA VAL A 402 -14.61 -13.53 -7.69
C VAL A 402 -15.45 -13.22 -8.92
N VAL A 403 -16.03 -12.02 -8.93
CA VAL A 403 -16.82 -11.54 -10.06
C VAL A 403 -15.90 -11.18 -11.22
N VAL A 404 -16.30 -11.55 -12.44
CA VAL A 404 -15.53 -11.32 -13.66
C VAL A 404 -16.36 -10.60 -14.73
N ASN A 405 -15.68 -9.91 -15.63
CA ASN A 405 -16.25 -9.37 -16.85
C ASN A 405 -16.20 -10.43 -17.96
N ASP A 406 -17.33 -11.07 -18.25
CA ASP A 406 -17.41 -12.20 -19.20
C ASP A 406 -16.86 -11.89 -20.59
N LYS A 407 -17.09 -10.66 -21.10
CA LYS A 407 -16.57 -10.25 -22.41
C LYS A 407 -15.04 -10.21 -22.44
N VAL A 408 -14.45 -9.72 -21.34
CA VAL A 408 -13.00 -9.68 -21.19
C VAL A 408 -12.45 -11.08 -20.99
N PHE A 409 -13.10 -11.89 -20.16
CA PHE A 409 -12.73 -13.28 -19.91
C PHE A 409 -12.62 -14.05 -21.23
N GLU A 410 -13.66 -14.02 -22.07
CA GLU A 410 -13.65 -14.75 -23.35
C GLU A 410 -12.60 -14.22 -24.34
N ARG A 411 -12.38 -12.89 -24.41
CA ARG A 411 -11.33 -12.32 -25.27
C ARG A 411 -9.93 -12.77 -24.85
N VAL A 412 -9.61 -12.64 -23.56
CA VAL A 412 -8.27 -13.01 -23.04
C VAL A 412 -8.08 -14.52 -23.09
N LYS A 413 -9.08 -15.32 -22.70
CA LYS A 413 -9.02 -16.79 -22.78
C LYS A 413 -8.73 -17.26 -24.20
N LYS A 414 -9.40 -16.67 -25.19
CA LYS A 414 -9.17 -17.00 -26.61
C LYS A 414 -7.75 -16.65 -27.05
N ALA A 415 -7.26 -15.45 -26.73
CA ALA A 415 -5.92 -15.00 -27.10
C ALA A 415 -4.82 -15.82 -26.42
N MET A 416 -5.04 -16.25 -25.18
CA MET A 416 -4.10 -17.04 -24.38
C MET A 416 -4.29 -18.55 -24.54
N ASN A 417 -4.71 -19.01 -25.72
CA ASN A 417 -4.84 -20.44 -26.05
C ASN A 417 -5.63 -21.28 -25.02
N GLY A 418 -6.68 -20.68 -24.42
CA GLY A 418 -7.54 -21.32 -23.44
C GLY A 418 -7.07 -21.25 -21.99
N ASP A 419 -6.09 -20.41 -21.65
CA ASP A 419 -5.70 -20.15 -20.24
C ASP A 419 -6.81 -19.40 -19.50
N GLU A 420 -7.60 -20.13 -18.70
CA GLU A 420 -8.70 -19.54 -17.94
C GLU A 420 -8.26 -18.76 -16.71
N ASN A 421 -7.12 -19.09 -16.10
CA ASN A 421 -6.71 -18.48 -14.84
C ASN A 421 -6.21 -17.05 -15.07
N LEU A 422 -5.36 -16.87 -16.07
CA LEU A 422 -4.90 -15.55 -16.48
C LEU A 422 -6.07 -14.70 -17.02
N ALA A 423 -6.98 -15.32 -17.78
CA ALA A 423 -8.18 -14.65 -18.27
C ALA A 423 -9.11 -14.18 -17.13
N LYS A 424 -9.33 -15.01 -16.10
CA LYS A 424 -10.12 -14.64 -14.91
C LYS A 424 -9.50 -13.47 -14.16
N HIS A 425 -8.18 -13.46 -13.99
CA HIS A 425 -7.47 -12.36 -13.35
C HIS A 425 -7.75 -11.02 -14.03
N PHE A 426 -7.48 -10.90 -15.34
CA PHE A 426 -7.74 -9.65 -16.05
C PHE A 426 -9.23 -9.35 -16.15
N ALA A 427 -10.09 -10.35 -16.33
CA ALA A 427 -11.54 -10.15 -16.35
C ALA A 427 -12.07 -9.61 -15.02
N HIS A 428 -11.48 -10.00 -13.88
CA HIS A 428 -11.80 -9.42 -12.57
C HIS A 428 -11.39 -7.95 -12.49
N LEU A 429 -10.17 -7.59 -12.90
CA LEU A 429 -9.73 -6.18 -12.88
C LEU A 429 -10.67 -5.27 -13.70
N PHE A 430 -11.18 -5.79 -14.81
CA PHE A 430 -12.06 -5.09 -15.76
C PHE A 430 -13.56 -5.08 -15.37
N ILE A 431 -13.92 -5.57 -14.18
CA ILE A 431 -15.26 -5.27 -13.61
C ILE A 431 -15.33 -3.80 -13.16
N ARG A 432 -14.18 -3.19 -12.85
CA ARG A 432 -14.09 -1.80 -12.39
C ARG A 432 -14.20 -0.83 -13.54
N ASP A 433 -14.82 0.31 -13.29
CA ASP A 433 -14.85 1.41 -14.24
C ASP A 433 -13.54 2.22 -14.15
N PRO A 434 -13.01 2.72 -15.29
CA PRO A 434 -11.92 3.69 -15.27
C PRO A 434 -12.40 4.97 -14.56
N ILE A 435 -11.57 5.51 -13.67
CA ILE A 435 -11.98 6.66 -12.84
C ILE A 435 -11.38 7.97 -13.31
N VAL A 436 -10.24 7.95 -14.01
CA VAL A 436 -9.62 9.15 -14.56
C VAL A 436 -9.36 8.91 -16.04
N ILE A 437 -10.21 9.45 -16.90
CA ILE A 437 -10.05 9.40 -18.35
C ILE A 437 -9.60 10.78 -18.82
N PHE A 438 -8.51 10.85 -19.59
CA PHE A 438 -8.08 12.08 -20.25
C PHE A 438 -8.76 12.20 -21.61
N LYS A 439 -9.35 13.37 -21.89
CA LYS A 439 -10.12 13.62 -23.11
C LYS A 439 -9.30 13.37 -24.37
N GLU A 440 -8.02 13.71 -24.33
CA GLU A 440 -7.08 13.62 -25.42
C GLU A 440 -6.80 12.16 -25.83
N ASN A 441 -6.85 11.23 -24.88
CA ASN A 441 -6.43 9.83 -25.08
C ASN A 441 -7.62 8.90 -25.32
N VAL A 442 -8.86 9.38 -25.36
CA VAL A 442 -10.08 8.55 -25.48
C VAL A 442 -10.11 7.70 -26.77
N ASP A 443 -9.61 8.27 -27.85
CA ASP A 443 -9.64 7.64 -29.18
C ASP A 443 -8.35 6.89 -29.51
N ASP A 444 -7.36 6.89 -28.60
CA ASP A 444 -6.06 6.29 -28.85
C ASP A 444 -6.10 4.76 -28.67
N VAL A 445 -5.63 4.05 -29.69
CA VAL A 445 -5.57 2.57 -29.70
C VAL A 445 -4.18 2.08 -30.14
N GLU A 446 -3.35 2.95 -30.71
CA GLU A 446 -2.06 2.58 -31.33
C GLU A 446 -0.89 3.18 -30.55
N GLY A 447 -0.15 2.33 -29.84
CA GLY A 447 1.23 2.62 -29.40
C GLY A 447 1.47 2.78 -27.89
N GLU A 448 0.45 3.10 -27.08
CA GLU A 448 0.59 3.28 -25.62
C GLU A 448 -0.39 2.39 -24.83
N MET A 449 0.04 1.89 -23.66
CA MET A 449 -0.74 1.01 -22.77
C MET A 449 -1.71 1.78 -21.85
N ASP A 450 -1.99 3.03 -22.17
CA ASP A 450 -2.70 3.98 -21.30
C ASP A 450 -4.10 3.53 -20.88
N HIS A 451 -4.87 2.93 -21.79
CA HIS A 451 -6.21 2.46 -21.46
C HIS A 451 -6.18 1.21 -20.59
N PHE A 452 -5.23 0.30 -20.83
CA PHE A 452 -4.99 -0.84 -19.94
C PHE A 452 -4.57 -0.34 -18.55
N GLU A 453 -3.60 0.57 -18.48
CA GLU A 453 -3.10 1.11 -17.22
C GLU A 453 -4.14 1.94 -16.48
N ASN A 454 -5.11 2.55 -17.17
CA ASN A 454 -6.25 3.20 -16.53
C ASN A 454 -7.00 2.25 -15.58
N ILE A 455 -7.15 0.98 -15.99
CA ILE A 455 -7.78 -0.07 -15.18
C ILE A 455 -6.76 -0.72 -14.24
N ASN A 456 -5.60 -1.13 -14.75
CA ASN A 456 -4.59 -1.86 -13.99
C ASN A 456 -3.99 -1.02 -12.85
N SER A 457 -3.57 0.22 -13.12
CA SER A 457 -3.00 1.11 -12.10
C SER A 457 -4.01 1.55 -11.03
N THR A 458 -5.31 1.40 -11.28
CA THR A 458 -6.38 1.72 -10.33
C THR A 458 -7.06 0.48 -9.73
N ASN A 459 -6.51 -0.70 -9.95
CA ASN A 459 -6.73 -1.86 -9.08
C ASN A 459 -5.46 -1.99 -8.21
N TRP A 460 -5.58 -1.59 -6.96
CA TRP A 460 -4.45 -1.53 -6.02
C TRP A 460 -4.50 -2.73 -5.10
N GLN A 461 -3.81 -3.80 -5.50
CA GLN A 461 -3.83 -5.04 -4.74
C GLN A 461 -2.65 -5.19 -3.77
N SER A 462 -2.66 -6.23 -2.93
CA SER A 462 -1.50 -6.58 -2.09
C SER A 462 -0.29 -7.01 -2.92
N LEU A 463 -0.53 -7.58 -4.09
CA LEU A 463 0.48 -7.77 -5.13
C LEU A 463 -0.04 -7.22 -6.45
N ARG A 464 0.85 -6.83 -7.35
CA ARG A 464 0.47 -6.46 -8.72
C ARG A 464 1.30 -7.24 -9.73
N PHE A 465 0.60 -7.87 -10.67
CA PHE A 465 1.19 -8.44 -11.86
C PHE A 465 1.32 -7.35 -12.93
N LYS A 466 2.55 -6.92 -13.22
CA LYS A 466 2.84 -5.80 -14.13
C LYS A 466 3.22 -6.34 -15.50
N VAL A 467 2.37 -6.06 -16.47
CA VAL A 467 2.59 -6.36 -17.90
C VAL A 467 3.53 -5.31 -18.49
N PRO A 468 4.54 -5.69 -19.30
CA PRO A 468 5.42 -4.74 -19.95
C PRO A 468 4.68 -3.92 -21.01
N HIS A 469 5.21 -2.75 -21.35
CA HIS A 469 4.56 -1.86 -22.34
C HIS A 469 4.99 -2.14 -23.78
N LYS A 470 6.06 -2.92 -23.96
CA LYS A 470 6.60 -3.29 -25.27
C LYS A 470 7.09 -4.73 -25.23
N VAL A 471 6.94 -5.42 -26.36
CA VAL A 471 7.58 -6.71 -26.59
C VAL A 471 9.08 -6.46 -26.70
N SER A 472 9.86 -7.16 -25.89
CA SER A 472 11.31 -7.02 -25.80
C SER A 472 11.92 -8.29 -25.22
N SER A 473 13.15 -8.61 -25.59
CA SER A 473 13.80 -9.87 -25.17
C SER A 473 15.23 -9.67 -24.67
N GLY A 474 15.74 -10.63 -23.89
CA GLY A 474 17.13 -10.62 -23.43
C GLY A 474 17.51 -9.37 -22.62
N SER A 475 18.66 -8.77 -22.94
CA SER A 475 19.22 -7.63 -22.19
C SER A 475 18.71 -6.25 -22.64
N GLU A 476 17.66 -6.19 -23.46
CA GLU A 476 17.02 -4.93 -23.83
C GLU A 476 16.53 -4.18 -22.57
N HIS A 477 16.67 -2.86 -22.56
CA HIS A 477 16.41 -2.01 -21.39
C HIS A 477 14.93 -1.94 -21.00
N GLU A 478 14.05 -2.28 -21.94
CA GLU A 478 12.61 -2.36 -21.75
C GLU A 478 12.28 -3.38 -20.64
N PRO A 479 11.48 -2.96 -19.63
CA PRO A 479 11.07 -3.87 -18.56
C PRO A 479 10.32 -5.09 -19.10
N GLY A 480 10.53 -6.24 -18.48
CA GLY A 480 9.75 -7.46 -18.69
C GLY A 480 8.50 -7.54 -17.79
N PHE A 481 7.98 -8.76 -17.63
CA PHE A 481 6.96 -9.05 -16.64
C PHE A 481 7.51 -8.89 -15.23
N ARG A 482 6.77 -8.15 -14.40
CA ARG A 482 7.19 -7.81 -13.03
C ARG A 482 6.11 -8.15 -12.02
N VAL A 483 6.54 -8.36 -10.78
CA VAL A 483 5.67 -8.52 -9.62
C VAL A 483 6.03 -7.47 -8.59
N GLU A 484 5.03 -6.73 -8.14
CA GLU A 484 5.19 -5.67 -7.13
C GLU A 484 4.54 -6.10 -5.82
N PHE A 485 5.32 -6.07 -4.74
CA PHE A 485 4.91 -6.34 -3.36
C PHE A 485 4.61 -5.00 -2.66
N ARG A 486 3.36 -4.86 -2.22
CA ARG A 486 2.74 -3.58 -1.80
C ARG A 486 2.25 -3.47 -0.34
N PRO A 487 2.17 -4.53 0.49
CA PRO A 487 1.57 -4.38 1.82
C PRO A 487 2.41 -3.59 2.82
N LEU A 488 3.74 -3.59 2.70
CA LEU A 488 4.61 -3.07 3.77
C LEU A 488 4.26 -1.62 4.13
N GLU A 489 4.22 -1.34 5.42
CA GLU A 489 4.25 0.03 5.92
C GLU A 489 5.68 0.58 5.70
N ILE A 490 5.82 1.88 5.45
CA ILE A 490 7.14 2.52 5.57
C ILE A 490 7.56 2.48 7.05
N GLN A 491 8.85 2.27 7.31
CA GLN A 491 9.41 2.25 8.66
C GLN A 491 10.04 3.61 9.03
N LEU A 492 10.28 3.83 10.32
CA LEU A 492 10.81 5.11 10.84
C LEU A 492 12.26 5.44 10.42
N THR A 493 13.00 4.45 9.91
CA THR A 493 14.41 4.61 9.50
C THR A 493 14.75 3.87 8.20
N ASP A 494 15.78 4.34 7.49
CA ASP A 494 16.29 3.66 6.29
C ASP A 494 16.79 2.25 6.59
N PHE A 495 17.39 2.03 7.75
CA PHE A 495 17.88 0.72 8.17
C PHE A 495 16.74 -0.30 8.23
N GLU A 496 15.60 0.10 8.79
CA GLU A 496 14.41 -0.75 8.89
C GLU A 496 13.78 -0.99 7.52
N ASN A 497 13.63 0.06 6.70
CA ASN A 497 13.11 -0.04 5.33
C ASN A 497 14.00 -0.95 4.46
N ALA A 498 15.32 -0.79 4.54
CA ALA A 498 16.29 -1.63 3.87
C ALA A 498 16.27 -3.08 4.38
N ALA A 499 16.05 -3.33 5.68
CA ALA A 499 15.92 -4.67 6.22
C ALA A 499 14.72 -5.42 5.62
N PHE A 500 13.56 -4.77 5.48
CA PHE A 500 12.39 -5.37 4.81
C PHE A 500 12.64 -5.61 3.31
N ALA A 501 13.24 -4.63 2.61
CA ALA A 501 13.60 -4.78 1.21
C ALA A 501 14.59 -5.93 0.98
N PHE A 502 15.58 -6.06 1.87
CA PHE A 502 16.57 -7.14 1.89
C PHE A 502 15.91 -8.51 2.08
N LEU A 503 15.03 -8.65 3.09
CA LEU A 503 14.32 -9.90 3.36
C LEU A 503 13.49 -10.33 2.14
N LEU A 504 12.71 -9.42 1.57
CA LEU A 504 11.90 -9.72 0.39
C LEU A 504 12.77 -10.07 -0.82
N ASN A 505 13.89 -9.38 -1.04
CA ASN A 505 14.81 -9.72 -2.12
C ASN A 505 15.34 -11.16 -1.99
N LEU A 506 15.73 -11.59 -0.79
CA LEU A 506 16.14 -13.00 -0.57
C LEU A 506 14.99 -13.99 -0.79
N ILE A 507 13.77 -13.67 -0.35
CA ILE A 507 12.58 -14.50 -0.58
C ILE A 507 12.32 -14.65 -2.08
N VAL A 508 12.36 -13.56 -2.83
CA VAL A 508 12.09 -13.57 -4.28
C VAL A 508 13.15 -14.37 -5.03
N GLN A 509 14.43 -14.17 -4.71
CA GLN A 509 15.50 -14.96 -5.34
C GLN A 509 15.38 -16.44 -5.01
N PHE A 510 15.03 -16.79 -3.76
CA PHE A 510 14.76 -18.18 -3.39
C PHE A 510 13.59 -18.77 -4.19
N ILE A 511 12.49 -18.02 -4.33
CA ILE A 511 11.32 -18.46 -5.11
C ILE A 511 11.72 -18.68 -6.57
N LEU A 512 12.44 -17.74 -7.17
CA LEU A 512 12.80 -17.77 -8.59
C LEU A 512 13.93 -18.75 -8.92
N ASP A 513 14.74 -19.21 -7.96
CA ASP A 513 15.76 -20.23 -8.21
C ASP A 513 15.09 -21.55 -8.65
N PRO A 514 15.31 -22.00 -9.90
CA PRO A 514 14.71 -23.23 -10.41
C PRO A 514 15.07 -24.49 -9.61
N LYS A 515 16.16 -24.47 -8.85
CA LYS A 515 16.56 -25.59 -7.98
C LYS A 515 15.64 -25.78 -6.79
N ASN A 516 14.99 -24.71 -6.33
CA ASN A 516 14.13 -24.77 -5.15
C ASN A 516 12.74 -25.32 -5.49
N ASN A 517 12.11 -24.84 -6.58
CA ASN A 517 10.85 -25.36 -7.13
C ASN A 517 9.76 -25.69 -6.07
N ILE A 518 9.55 -24.79 -5.11
CA ILE A 518 8.68 -24.99 -3.94
C ILE A 518 7.22 -24.67 -4.27
N ASN A 519 6.30 -25.50 -3.77
CA ASN A 519 4.87 -25.19 -3.83
C ASN A 519 4.45 -24.34 -2.61
N PHE A 520 4.05 -23.09 -2.87
CA PHE A 520 3.58 -22.12 -1.87
C PHE A 520 2.05 -21.93 -1.83
N TYR A 521 1.29 -22.73 -2.58
CA TYR A 521 -0.15 -22.52 -2.69
C TYR A 521 -0.89 -22.99 -1.43
N LEU A 522 -1.86 -22.18 -1.02
CA LEU A 522 -2.86 -22.45 0.00
C LEU A 522 -4.19 -21.82 -0.44
N PRO A 523 -5.34 -22.20 0.14
CA PRO A 523 -6.62 -21.64 -0.28
C PRO A 523 -6.67 -20.12 -0.07
N MET A 524 -7.16 -19.39 -1.08
CA MET A 524 -7.26 -17.94 -1.09
C MET A 524 -8.12 -17.42 0.07
N SER A 525 -9.12 -18.18 0.51
CA SER A 525 -9.92 -17.87 1.70
C SER A 525 -9.05 -17.74 2.97
N LYS A 526 -7.97 -18.53 3.08
CA LYS A 526 -7.00 -18.43 4.18
C LYS A 526 -6.10 -17.21 4.03
N VAL A 527 -5.64 -16.92 2.80
CA VAL A 527 -4.90 -15.68 2.51
C VAL A 527 -5.74 -14.46 2.90
N TRP A 528 -7.03 -14.47 2.55
CA TRP A 528 -7.97 -13.41 2.89
C TRP A 528 -8.12 -13.26 4.40
N LYS A 529 -8.36 -14.36 5.12
CA LYS A 529 -8.50 -14.35 6.58
C LYS A 529 -7.24 -13.86 7.29
N ASN A 530 -6.07 -14.32 6.84
CA ASN A 530 -4.79 -13.86 7.39
C ASN A 530 -4.60 -12.35 7.20
N PHE A 531 -4.98 -11.83 6.05
CA PHE A 531 -4.88 -10.40 5.77
C PHE A 531 -5.82 -9.57 6.66
N ASP A 532 -7.06 -10.04 6.89
CA ASP A 532 -8.04 -9.32 7.73
C ASP A 532 -7.55 -9.16 9.18
N ILE A 533 -6.94 -10.20 9.74
CA ILE A 533 -6.44 -10.15 11.12
C ILE A 533 -5.12 -9.37 11.23
N ALA A 534 -4.36 -9.22 10.15
CA ALA A 534 -3.04 -8.57 10.16
C ALA A 534 -3.09 -7.09 10.61
N SER A 535 -4.22 -6.41 10.36
CA SER A 535 -4.41 -5.00 10.70
C SER A 535 -4.75 -4.77 12.18
N GLU A 536 -5.17 -5.80 12.92
CA GLU A 536 -5.55 -5.67 14.33
C GLU A 536 -4.40 -5.21 15.22
N ARG A 537 -4.72 -4.47 16.29
CA ARG A 537 -3.73 -4.06 17.30
C ARG A 537 -2.95 -5.25 17.85
N ASN A 538 -1.62 -5.13 17.82
CA ASN A 538 -0.63 -6.12 18.21
C ASN A 538 -0.81 -7.47 17.49
N SER A 539 -1.36 -7.49 16.26
CA SER A 539 -1.64 -8.74 15.54
C SER A 539 -0.41 -9.64 15.42
N LEU A 540 0.78 -9.05 15.25
CA LEU A 540 2.04 -9.79 15.12
C LEU A 540 2.26 -10.81 16.26
N LEU A 541 1.96 -10.38 17.50
CA LEU A 541 2.18 -11.17 18.71
C LEU A 541 0.91 -11.83 19.23
N LYS A 542 -0.26 -11.26 18.93
CA LYS A 542 -1.57 -11.71 19.42
C LYS A 542 -2.16 -12.82 18.55
N ASN A 543 -2.08 -12.68 17.23
CA ASN A 543 -2.83 -13.49 16.29
C ASN A 543 -1.96 -14.63 15.72
N LYS A 544 -2.64 -15.60 15.11
CA LYS A 544 -2.00 -16.68 14.35
C LYS A 544 -2.49 -16.64 12.91
N PHE A 545 -1.56 -16.84 12.00
CA PHE A 545 -1.80 -16.85 10.56
C PHE A 545 -1.71 -18.28 10.05
N GLU A 546 -2.62 -18.66 9.16
CA GLU A 546 -2.53 -19.92 8.42
C GLU A 546 -1.25 -19.93 7.60
N TRP A 547 -0.35 -20.85 7.89
CA TRP A 547 0.94 -20.97 7.21
C TRP A 547 1.23 -22.41 6.82
N ILE A 548 2.01 -22.59 5.75
CA ILE A 548 2.39 -23.91 5.23
C ILE A 548 3.19 -24.67 6.30
N THR A 549 2.85 -25.93 6.53
CA THR A 549 3.46 -26.76 7.58
C THR A 549 4.90 -27.18 7.25
N GLU A 550 5.18 -27.44 5.97
CA GLU A 550 6.48 -27.85 5.47
C GLU A 550 6.63 -27.41 4.00
N LEU A 551 7.74 -26.74 3.68
CA LEU A 551 8.06 -26.35 2.32
C LEU A 551 8.50 -27.58 1.53
N THR A 552 7.71 -27.93 0.52
CA THR A 552 8.00 -29.07 -0.35
C THR A 552 7.92 -28.66 -1.80
N THR A 553 8.68 -29.37 -2.63
CA THR A 553 8.73 -29.20 -4.07
C THR A 553 7.44 -29.69 -4.74
N PHE A 554 7.13 -29.16 -5.94
CA PHE A 554 5.93 -29.55 -6.70
C PHE A 554 5.84 -31.05 -7.04
N ASP A 555 6.97 -31.75 -7.14
CA ASP A 555 7.04 -33.20 -7.47
C ASP A 555 6.67 -34.11 -6.29
N LYS A 556 6.63 -33.60 -5.06
CA LYS A 556 6.36 -34.39 -3.85
C LYS A 556 4.88 -34.55 -3.51
N SER A 557 3.97 -33.84 -4.18
CA SER A 557 2.54 -33.84 -3.89
C SER A 557 1.72 -33.79 -5.17
N SER A 558 0.67 -34.60 -5.24
CA SER A 558 -0.34 -34.51 -6.30
C SER A 558 -1.40 -33.45 -6.03
N GLN A 559 -1.54 -32.98 -4.78
CA GLN A 559 -2.43 -31.88 -4.40
C GLN A 559 -1.76 -30.53 -4.61
N LEU A 560 -2.53 -29.56 -5.11
CA LEU A 560 -2.05 -28.20 -5.35
C LEU A 560 -1.97 -27.42 -4.04
N SER A 561 -3.03 -27.46 -3.22
CA SER A 561 -3.00 -26.81 -1.91
C SER A 561 -2.05 -27.55 -0.98
N ARG A 562 -1.24 -26.79 -0.23
CA ARG A 562 -0.43 -27.33 0.86
C ARG A 562 -1.22 -27.41 2.15
N ASP A 563 -0.81 -28.33 3.01
CA ASP A 563 -1.26 -28.37 4.39
C ASP A 563 -0.83 -27.10 5.12
N THR A 564 -1.77 -26.47 5.82
CA THR A 564 -1.50 -25.29 6.65
C THR A 564 -1.82 -25.56 8.11
N THR A 565 -1.21 -24.76 8.98
CA THR A 565 -1.58 -24.67 10.39
C THR A 565 -1.47 -23.22 10.84
N ALA A 566 -2.28 -22.85 11.84
CA ALA A 566 -2.23 -21.53 12.44
C ALA A 566 -0.94 -21.37 13.26
N MET A 567 -0.04 -20.49 12.80
CA MET A 567 1.26 -20.20 13.41
C MET A 567 1.34 -18.73 13.85
N THR A 568 2.04 -18.48 14.96
CA THR A 568 2.44 -17.11 15.33
C THR A 568 3.49 -16.59 14.34
N ALA A 569 3.72 -15.27 14.31
CA ALA A 569 4.76 -14.70 13.45
C ALA A 569 6.16 -15.27 13.76
N ASP A 570 6.52 -15.43 15.04
CA ASP A 570 7.75 -16.11 15.46
C ASP A 570 7.88 -17.51 14.83
N GLN A 571 6.82 -18.32 14.90
CA GLN A 571 6.81 -19.64 14.27
C GLN A 571 6.95 -19.55 12.74
N ILE A 572 6.28 -18.62 12.08
CA ILE A 572 6.39 -18.43 10.62
C ILE A 572 7.79 -17.99 10.21
N MET A 573 8.49 -17.22 11.03
CA MET A 573 9.85 -16.79 10.76
C MET A 573 10.85 -17.91 11.06
N HIS A 574 10.66 -18.69 12.13
CA HIS A 574 11.71 -19.55 12.69
C HIS A 574 11.45 -21.06 12.62
N ASN A 575 10.30 -21.53 12.11
CA ASN A 575 10.02 -22.96 11.99
C ASN A 575 11.09 -23.67 11.13
N SER A 576 11.57 -24.83 11.59
CA SER A 576 12.66 -25.56 10.92
C SER A 576 12.29 -26.21 9.58
N LYS A 577 10.98 -26.27 9.25
CA LYS A 577 10.45 -26.90 8.05
C LYS A 577 9.82 -25.91 7.07
N SER A 578 9.37 -24.76 7.56
CA SER A 578 8.71 -23.75 6.73
C SER A 578 8.99 -22.30 7.10
N GLY A 579 9.99 -22.08 7.94
CA GLY A 579 10.36 -20.77 8.44
C GLY A 579 10.96 -19.87 7.35
N ILE A 580 10.53 -18.61 7.32
CA ILE A 580 11.10 -17.61 6.41
C ILE A 580 12.60 -17.42 6.68
N ILE A 581 13.01 -17.22 7.93
CA ILE A 581 14.43 -17.07 8.28
C ILE A 581 15.12 -18.45 8.30
N SER A 582 14.55 -19.39 9.04
CA SER A 582 15.21 -20.68 9.31
C SER A 582 15.40 -21.56 8.07
N VAL A 583 14.54 -21.42 7.06
CA VAL A 583 14.61 -22.21 5.82
C VAL A 583 14.96 -21.30 4.64
N ILE A 584 14.09 -20.35 4.28
CA ILE A 584 14.23 -19.57 3.03
C ILE A 584 15.51 -18.71 3.03
N VAL A 585 15.70 -17.87 4.05
CA VAL A 585 16.87 -17.00 4.17
C VAL A 585 18.15 -17.81 4.31
N ASN A 586 18.19 -18.79 5.20
CA ASN A 586 19.37 -19.66 5.36
C ASN A 586 19.77 -20.35 4.05
N THR A 587 18.81 -20.92 3.31
CA THR A 587 19.08 -21.54 2.00
C THR A 587 19.62 -20.51 1.02
N GLN A 588 19.02 -19.32 0.95
CA GLN A 588 19.45 -18.31 0.01
C GLN A 588 20.85 -17.76 0.34
N LEU A 589 21.17 -17.53 1.61
CA LEU A 589 22.51 -17.12 2.04
C LEU A 589 23.58 -18.16 1.67
N LYS A 590 23.27 -19.45 1.75
CA LYS A 590 24.16 -20.56 1.32
C LYS A 590 24.33 -20.58 -0.20
N THR A 591 23.23 -20.47 -0.95
CA THR A 591 23.26 -20.38 -2.42
C THR A 591 24.13 -19.20 -2.90
N LEU A 592 24.05 -18.06 -2.21
CA LEU A 592 24.86 -16.86 -2.47
C LEU A 592 26.30 -16.95 -1.91
N LYS A 593 26.60 -17.97 -1.11
CA LYS A 593 27.88 -18.17 -0.40
C LYS A 593 28.23 -17.04 0.58
N PHE A 594 27.22 -16.42 1.18
CA PHE A 594 27.41 -15.45 2.26
C PHE A 594 27.72 -16.13 3.59
N ILE A 595 27.27 -17.38 3.73
CA ILE A 595 27.59 -18.30 4.83
C ILE A 595 27.97 -19.68 4.27
N LYS A 596 28.57 -20.54 5.10
CA LYS A 596 28.87 -21.94 4.75
C LYS A 596 27.64 -22.84 4.84
N GLU A 597 27.74 -24.04 4.27
CA GLU A 597 26.64 -25.02 4.20
C GLU A 597 26.15 -25.50 5.57
N ASP A 598 27.04 -25.59 6.56
CA ASP A 598 26.75 -26.01 7.93
C ASP A 598 26.35 -24.86 8.87
N GLU A 599 26.41 -23.62 8.37
CA GLU A 599 26.11 -22.40 9.12
C GLU A 599 24.64 -21.97 8.99
N THR A 600 24.28 -20.95 9.75
CA THR A 600 22.99 -20.25 9.75
C THR A 600 23.19 -18.75 9.59
N TRP A 601 22.12 -17.99 9.43
CA TRP A 601 22.16 -16.53 9.32
C TRP A 601 22.86 -15.85 10.51
N GLU A 602 22.85 -16.48 11.70
CA GLU A 602 23.51 -15.93 12.89
C GLU A 602 25.03 -15.86 12.71
N ASP A 603 25.59 -16.78 11.91
CA ASP A 603 27.02 -16.84 11.65
C ASP A 603 27.52 -15.66 10.80
N LEU A 604 26.63 -14.91 10.13
CA LEU A 604 26.99 -13.66 9.45
C LEU A 604 27.73 -12.69 10.38
N LYS A 605 27.36 -12.63 11.67
CA LYS A 605 28.02 -11.76 12.67
C LYS A 605 29.47 -12.15 12.93
N SER A 606 29.84 -13.39 12.68
CA SER A 606 31.17 -13.95 12.96
C SER A 606 32.19 -13.65 11.85
N TYR A 607 31.74 -13.17 10.68
CA TYR A 607 32.62 -12.78 9.60
C TYR A 607 33.22 -11.40 9.86
N GLU A 608 34.55 -11.26 9.67
CA GLU A 608 35.24 -9.96 9.71
C GLU A 608 34.96 -9.13 8.44
N ASN A 609 33.69 -8.80 8.21
CA ASN A 609 33.23 -8.00 7.09
C ASN A 609 31.98 -7.19 7.47
N ASP A 610 32.07 -5.87 7.26
CA ASP A 610 31.03 -4.92 7.66
C ASP A 610 29.70 -5.15 6.94
N ALA A 611 29.74 -5.62 5.68
CA ALA A 611 28.53 -5.93 4.93
C ALA A 611 27.81 -7.15 5.50
N GLN A 612 28.52 -8.27 5.76
CA GLN A 612 27.93 -9.41 6.46
C GLN A 612 27.33 -8.99 7.81
N THR A 613 28.05 -8.16 8.55
CA THR A 613 27.59 -7.67 9.86
C THR A 613 26.31 -6.83 9.71
N ARG A 614 26.22 -5.92 8.72
CA ARG A 614 25.01 -5.14 8.44
C ARG A 614 23.83 -6.05 8.09
N LEU A 615 24.05 -7.05 7.23
CA LEU A 615 23.02 -8.02 6.85
C LEU A 615 22.56 -8.88 8.04
N TYR A 616 23.46 -9.25 8.95
CA TYR A 616 23.08 -9.91 10.21
C TYR A 616 22.09 -9.05 10.98
N TYR A 617 22.37 -7.76 11.14
CA TYR A 617 21.50 -6.87 11.90
C TYR A 617 20.15 -6.60 11.20
N TYR A 618 20.09 -6.62 9.86
CA TYR A 618 18.79 -6.62 9.16
C TYR A 618 17.94 -7.84 9.53
N ILE A 619 18.52 -9.05 9.50
CA ILE A 619 17.79 -10.28 9.83
C ILE A 619 17.42 -10.29 11.31
N LYS A 620 18.34 -9.86 12.19
CA LYS A 620 18.12 -9.76 13.63
C LYS A 620 16.95 -8.84 13.97
N LEU A 621 16.86 -7.66 13.36
CA LEU A 621 15.75 -6.72 13.55
C LEU A 621 14.40 -7.43 13.33
N LEU A 622 14.26 -8.10 12.17
CA LEU A 622 13.01 -8.76 11.80
C LEU A 622 12.73 -10.01 12.66
N SER A 623 13.79 -10.75 13.03
CA SER A 623 13.71 -11.88 13.96
C SER A 623 13.21 -11.46 15.34
N ASP A 624 13.81 -10.41 15.90
CA ASP A 624 13.51 -9.93 17.26
C ASP A 624 12.11 -9.29 17.32
N ARG A 625 11.68 -8.58 16.26
CA ARG A 625 10.28 -8.10 16.14
C ARG A 625 9.29 -9.25 16.11
N ALA A 626 9.53 -10.28 15.30
CA ALA A 626 8.64 -11.44 15.20
C ALA A 626 8.53 -12.22 16.52
N LYS A 627 9.61 -12.24 17.32
CA LYS A 627 9.66 -12.82 18.68
C LYS A 627 9.04 -11.93 19.76
N GLY A 628 8.78 -10.65 19.46
CA GLY A 628 8.34 -9.65 20.43
C GLY A 628 9.43 -9.21 21.42
N ILE A 629 10.71 -9.40 21.08
CA ILE A 629 11.86 -8.93 21.87
C ILE A 629 11.98 -7.41 21.75
N ILE A 630 11.77 -6.89 20.54
CA ILE A 630 11.68 -5.46 20.24
C ILE A 630 10.31 -5.15 19.60
N PRO A 631 9.78 -3.93 19.75
CA PRO A 631 8.45 -3.58 19.27
C PRO A 631 8.40 -3.40 17.75
N THR A 632 7.20 -3.43 17.18
CA THR A 632 6.92 -2.80 15.87
C THR A 632 6.86 -1.28 16.04
N ASP A 633 6.98 -0.54 14.93
CA ASP A 633 6.84 0.92 14.93
C ASP A 633 5.50 1.35 15.53
N ALA A 634 4.41 0.63 15.23
CA ALA A 634 3.09 0.91 15.78
C ALA A 634 3.04 0.73 17.30
N SER A 635 3.60 -0.37 17.83
CA SER A 635 3.62 -0.61 19.28
C SER A 635 4.51 0.41 19.99
N TRP A 636 5.67 0.73 19.42
CA TRP A 636 6.63 1.71 19.96
C TRP A 636 6.01 3.11 20.03
N GLN A 637 5.41 3.57 18.94
CA GLN A 637 4.73 4.87 18.86
C GLN A 637 3.56 4.94 19.85
N ARG A 638 2.74 3.88 19.92
CA ARG A 638 1.59 3.81 20.83
C ARG A 638 2.04 3.91 22.29
N GLU A 639 3.11 3.20 22.65
CA GLU A 639 3.66 3.24 24.00
C GLU A 639 4.23 4.62 24.34
N TYR A 640 4.87 5.30 23.39
CA TYR A 640 5.30 6.70 23.56
C TYR A 640 4.13 7.61 23.91
N VAL A 641 3.09 7.58 23.07
CA VAL A 641 1.88 8.40 23.29
C VAL A 641 1.22 8.10 24.63
N MET A 642 1.09 6.83 25.00
CA MET A 642 0.42 6.43 26.24
C MET A 642 1.22 6.75 27.51
N SER A 643 2.54 6.90 27.39
CA SER A 643 3.42 7.29 28.50
C SER A 643 3.66 8.80 28.59
N HIS A 644 3.19 9.56 27.59
CA HIS A 644 3.39 11.00 27.53
C HIS A 644 2.68 11.71 28.70
N PRO A 645 3.33 12.68 29.39
CA PRO A 645 2.75 13.36 30.56
C PRO A 645 1.39 14.03 30.33
N SER A 646 1.17 14.50 29.10
CA SER A 646 -0.07 15.17 28.67
C SER A 646 -1.16 14.21 28.16
N TYR A 647 -0.90 12.90 28.11
CA TYR A 647 -1.90 11.88 27.75
C TYR A 647 -2.91 11.71 28.89
N LYS A 648 -4.21 11.67 28.55
CA LYS A 648 -5.30 11.73 29.53
C LYS A 648 -6.10 10.44 29.63
N GLU A 649 -5.52 9.31 29.22
CA GLU A 649 -6.21 8.01 29.17
C GLU A 649 -7.53 8.10 28.37
N ASP A 650 -7.57 8.95 27.33
CA ASP A 650 -8.77 9.27 26.54
C ASP A 650 -8.63 8.93 25.05
N SER A 651 -7.57 8.20 24.70
CA SER A 651 -7.21 7.83 23.34
C SER A 651 -6.93 9.00 22.40
N ARG A 652 -6.66 10.21 22.91
CA ARG A 652 -6.34 11.38 22.09
C ARG A 652 -4.85 11.60 21.94
N VAL A 653 -4.44 11.88 20.70
CA VAL A 653 -3.12 12.40 20.36
C VAL A 653 -3.26 13.90 20.20
N THR A 654 -2.86 14.71 21.19
CA THR A 654 -2.97 16.19 21.14
C THR A 654 -1.90 16.82 20.24
N GLU A 655 -1.99 18.13 19.96
CA GLU A 655 -0.97 18.85 19.18
C GLU A 655 0.41 18.77 19.85
N GLU A 656 0.45 18.83 21.18
CA GLU A 656 1.67 18.66 22.00
C GLU A 656 2.24 17.25 21.86
N ILE A 657 1.44 16.21 22.14
CA ILE A 657 1.87 14.81 22.02
C ILE A 657 2.38 14.52 20.60
N ASN A 658 1.67 14.99 19.58
CA ASN A 658 2.07 14.82 18.19
C ASN A 658 3.41 15.51 17.90
N ASN A 659 3.58 16.76 18.35
CA ASN A 659 4.82 17.48 18.14
C ASN A 659 6.03 16.76 18.77
N ASP A 660 5.85 16.24 19.99
CA ASP A 660 6.95 15.60 20.72
C ASP A 660 7.27 14.23 20.15
N LEU A 661 6.25 13.45 19.75
CA LEU A 661 6.43 12.21 18.99
C LEU A 661 7.21 12.45 17.68
N LEU A 662 6.81 13.45 16.90
CA LEU A 662 7.47 13.73 15.61
C LEU A 662 8.89 14.26 15.79
N ASN A 663 9.17 15.00 16.86
CA ASN A 663 10.55 15.37 17.22
C ASN A 663 11.38 14.13 17.57
N LEU A 664 10.84 13.22 18.38
CA LEU A 664 11.51 11.98 18.73
C LEU A 664 11.83 11.13 17.48
N VAL A 665 10.86 10.95 16.58
CA VAL A 665 11.05 10.23 15.31
C VAL A 665 12.19 10.85 14.49
N LYS A 666 12.22 12.18 14.32
CA LYS A 666 13.32 12.87 13.61
C LYS A 666 14.67 12.68 14.29
N ASN A 667 14.71 12.62 15.62
CA ASN A 667 15.96 12.47 16.39
C ASN A 667 16.52 11.05 16.33
N ILE A 668 15.65 10.04 16.35
CA ILE A 668 16.03 8.62 16.25
C ILE A 668 16.58 8.27 14.86
N HIS A 669 16.08 8.97 13.84
CA HIS A 669 16.43 8.74 12.45
C HIS A 669 17.94 8.82 12.14
N CYS A 670 18.70 9.64 12.86
CA CYS A 670 20.14 9.78 12.66
C CYS A 670 21.00 8.79 13.46
N TYR A 671 20.36 7.85 14.17
CA TYR A 671 20.99 6.86 15.05
C TYR A 671 21.93 7.45 16.12
N LYS A 672 21.77 8.75 16.42
CA LYS A 672 22.58 9.50 17.39
C LYS A 672 21.65 10.22 18.36
N PRO A 673 21.12 9.52 19.39
CA PRO A 673 20.25 10.16 20.37
C PRO A 673 20.95 11.36 21.02
N THR A 674 20.23 12.47 21.14
CA THR A 674 20.80 13.77 21.61
C THR A 674 20.43 14.10 23.05
N SER A 675 19.50 13.34 23.62
CA SER A 675 19.01 13.47 24.99
C SER A 675 18.81 12.10 25.62
N THR A 676 18.69 12.05 26.95
CA THR A 676 18.40 10.80 27.68
C THR A 676 17.04 10.20 27.29
N GLU A 677 16.07 11.04 26.94
CA GLU A 677 14.78 10.58 26.44
C GLU A 677 14.93 9.95 25.05
N ASP A 678 15.61 10.62 24.12
CA ASP A 678 15.90 10.06 22.78
C ASP A 678 16.63 8.72 22.92
N GLU A 679 17.63 8.63 23.81
CA GLU A 679 18.42 7.42 24.03
C GLU A 679 17.55 6.27 24.55
N THR A 680 16.70 6.55 25.54
CA THR A 680 15.77 5.55 26.10
C THR A 680 14.86 4.98 25.03
N TRP A 681 14.27 5.85 24.19
CA TRP A 681 13.34 5.42 23.16
C TRP A 681 14.03 4.81 21.93
N PHE A 682 15.24 5.25 21.60
CA PHE A 682 16.11 4.65 20.58
C PHE A 682 16.44 3.20 20.92
N TYR A 683 16.94 2.94 22.13
CA TYR A 683 17.23 1.57 22.58
C TYR A 683 15.98 0.74 22.80
N LYS A 684 14.82 1.36 23.03
CA LYS A 684 13.55 0.64 23.06
C LYS A 684 13.07 0.19 21.69
N LEU A 685 13.34 0.99 20.64
CA LEU A 685 13.00 0.63 19.26
C LEU A 685 13.87 -0.53 18.76
N PHE A 686 15.18 -0.43 18.99
CA PHE A 686 16.16 -1.34 18.42
C PHE A 686 16.66 -2.45 19.37
N GLY A 687 16.43 -2.31 20.68
CA GLY A 687 17.13 -3.11 21.68
C GLY A 687 18.62 -2.71 21.81
N ASP A 688 19.28 -3.19 22.86
CA ASP A 688 20.66 -2.81 23.18
C ASP A 688 21.66 -3.18 22.07
N ASP A 689 21.60 -4.41 21.55
CA ASP A 689 22.57 -4.91 20.55
C ASP A 689 22.47 -4.16 19.21
N ILE A 690 21.27 -4.06 18.63
CA ILE A 690 21.08 -3.36 17.35
C ILE A 690 21.30 -1.86 17.55
N GLY A 691 20.76 -1.27 18.62
CA GLY A 691 20.92 0.16 18.90
C GLY A 691 22.39 0.54 19.05
N GLN A 692 23.18 -0.25 19.80
CA GLN A 692 24.61 0.02 19.96
C GLN A 692 25.38 -0.20 18.66
N TYR A 693 24.99 -1.17 17.84
CA TYR A 693 25.57 -1.33 16.51
C TYR A 693 25.32 -0.11 15.63
N LEU A 694 24.06 0.33 15.50
CA LEU A 694 23.69 1.48 14.65
C LEU A 694 24.36 2.78 15.10
N ALA A 695 24.43 3.03 16.41
CA ALA A 695 25.07 4.23 16.95
C ALA A 695 26.59 4.30 16.66
N ASN A 696 27.23 3.15 16.46
CA ASN A 696 28.68 3.07 16.23
C ASN A 696 29.07 2.78 14.77
N ASN A 697 28.12 2.42 13.91
CA ASN A 697 28.38 1.97 12.54
C ASN A 697 27.46 2.70 11.56
N GLU A 698 27.90 3.89 11.14
CA GLU A 698 27.27 4.65 10.07
C GLU A 698 27.57 4.00 8.70
N LEU A 699 26.61 4.10 7.78
CA LEU A 699 26.74 3.65 6.40
C LEU A 699 27.16 4.79 5.47
#